data_AF-A0A535H4X4-F1
#
_entry.id   AF-A0A535H4X4-F1
#
_cell.length_a   1.000
_cell.length_b   1.000
_cell.length_c   1.000
_cell.angle_alpha   90.00
_cell.angle_beta   90.00
_cell.angle_gamma   90.00
#
_symmetry.space_group_name_H-M   'P 1'
#
loop_
_entity.id
_entity.type
_entity.pdbx_description
1 polymer ?
#
loop_
_entity_poly.entity_id
_entity_poly.type
_entity_poly.pdbx_seq_one_letter_code
_entity_poly.pdbx_strand_id
1 'polypeptide(L)'
;MAVEEAEGHDPVLFRRPEKALPGALSRGIVLEVHLIEAREGVAHVRDVVDRQTAAPLRVDVGERAIREAGSGGGAERWHGSGLLGEENHRALVSLCGEASVHVQRDSAPVRASPERVASARSRGRARVTGLAWGRLQRERPSRGADRALPRFAAARDAGHRGTRERRHRCARRVHRRSAQREAHRADRAERGPDPAHHPREIDTRTARPSARADHARAVSPAAEVVTELSPGALVWAGFDGEQVPGPLLDAIRAGNIGGLVLFAFRDNIRSKDQVRAMVREAQDAAARGGLPPVPIAVDQEGGSVVRVGYRAVFPSAMAIGATGDPRNAERAARAVAEGLLADGITVNHAPVCDVNVEPRNPVIGTRSFGDDAERVAQFTAAWVRGSEGAGVASTPKHFPGHGDTSLDSHFTRPDVTVDRATLDRRELLPFRSAFAAGATTVMSAHIRYTALDTEAPATISRPILTDLLRHDLRFDGLSMTDSLDMSGIADISIEDVVVTGLEAGVDAMMVTSGLERQLVAARWIADRVRPERVADALRRATWFRERFGRTALDTDFDDEPRRDLSREIAEASITRVGPTLPRFDGKLRVLYFEPKQASPVEELSTPASTFETALRRHLGDRVAFSNDGRLPEGPGPLVVCSTNAWFQPEQAARVKKALAGGGVLCAVRSPYDAALVPDMPALLSYGDVPASLEALAAVLAGTRQAEGRLPVELP
;
A
#
# COMPACT_ATOMS: atom_id res chain seq x y z
N MET A 1 38.43 30.70 52.25
CA MET A 1 38.06 30.85 50.83
C MET A 1 37.81 29.43 50.31
N ALA A 2 36.65 28.76 50.48
CA ALA A 2 35.22 29.10 50.31
C ALA A 2 34.90 29.39 48.82
N VAL A 3 34.00 28.75 48.05
CA VAL A 3 32.85 27.79 48.20
C VAL A 3 32.56 27.28 46.73
N GLU A 4 32.36 26.00 46.37
CA GLU A 4 31.19 25.08 46.40
C GLU A 4 30.11 25.25 45.28
N GLU A 5 29.36 24.15 45.04
CA GLU A 5 28.43 23.67 43.96
C GLU A 5 27.21 24.59 43.60
N ALA A 6 26.21 24.33 42.72
CA ALA A 6 25.42 23.12 42.38
C ALA A 6 24.42 23.32 41.20
N GLU A 7 23.71 22.23 40.88
CA GLU A 7 22.66 21.94 39.85
C GLU A 7 21.33 22.73 39.97
N GLY A 8 20.46 22.63 38.93
CA GLY A 8 19.01 22.86 39.05
C GLY A 8 18.20 22.90 37.72
N HIS A 9 17.40 21.85 37.46
CA HIS A 9 16.27 21.78 36.51
C HIS A 9 15.00 22.48 37.06
N ASP A 10 14.11 23.04 36.22
CA ASP A 10 12.71 22.62 35.95
C ASP A 10 11.92 23.61 35.04
N PRO A 11 10.67 23.34 34.55
CA PRO A 11 10.21 23.64 33.19
C PRO A 11 9.06 24.69 33.15
N VAL A 12 8.74 25.21 31.96
CA VAL A 12 7.69 26.24 31.78
C VAL A 12 6.37 25.64 31.32
N LEU A 13 5.32 25.87 32.11
CA LEU A 13 3.90 25.58 31.86
C LEU A 13 3.24 26.63 30.94
N PHE A 14 2.54 26.19 29.89
CA PHE A 14 1.66 27.05 29.08
C PHE A 14 0.24 27.13 29.68
N ARG A 15 -0.23 28.36 29.91
CA ARG A 15 -1.61 28.71 30.32
C ARG A 15 -2.51 28.98 29.11
N ARG A 16 -3.80 28.66 29.29
CA ARG A 16 -4.96 28.93 28.42
C ARG A 16 -5.15 30.43 28.11
N PRO A 17 -5.80 30.81 26.99
CA PRO A 17 -6.32 32.17 26.81
C PRO A 17 -7.82 32.27 27.15
N GLU A 18 -8.17 33.30 27.93
CA GLU A 18 -9.52 33.78 28.20
C GLU A 18 -9.93 34.90 27.22
N LYS A 19 -11.25 35.04 27.05
CA LYS A 19 -11.99 35.97 26.18
C LYS A 19 -11.79 37.46 26.54
N ALA A 20 -11.94 38.33 25.54
CA ALA A 20 -12.33 39.73 25.71
C ALA A 20 -13.47 40.12 24.74
N LEU A 21 -14.35 41.01 25.19
CA LEU A 21 -15.57 41.55 24.57
C LEU A 21 -15.42 43.10 24.40
N PRO A 22 -16.34 43.87 23.76
CA PRO A 22 -16.06 44.63 22.52
C PRO A 22 -16.18 46.17 22.63
N GLY A 23 -15.75 46.90 21.58
CA GLY A 23 -15.93 48.36 21.45
C GLY A 23 -15.89 48.91 20.00
N ALA A 24 -17.07 49.25 19.47
CA ALA A 24 -17.53 50.26 18.49
C ALA A 24 -16.70 50.78 17.26
N LEU A 25 -17.29 50.50 16.07
CA LEU A 25 -17.62 51.37 14.89
C LEU A 25 -16.49 52.14 14.14
N SER A 26 -16.35 52.08 12.80
CA SER A 26 -17.39 52.38 11.80
C SER A 26 -17.06 51.99 10.33
N ARG A 27 -18.11 51.47 9.65
CA ARG A 27 -18.60 51.67 8.27
C ARG A 27 -17.79 51.23 7.02
N GLY A 28 -18.34 50.18 6.38
CA GLY A 28 -18.34 49.93 4.94
C GLY A 28 -19.28 48.76 4.60
N ILE A 29 -20.42 49.03 3.95
CA ILE A 29 -21.55 48.12 3.69
C ILE A 29 -21.36 47.39 2.35
N VAL A 30 -21.59 46.07 2.30
CA VAL A 30 -22.24 45.35 1.17
C VAL A 30 -23.08 44.20 1.76
N LEU A 31 -24.32 44.06 1.27
CA LEU A 31 -25.41 43.24 1.79
C LEU A 31 -25.30 41.72 1.53
N GLU A 32 -25.68 40.96 2.57
CA GLU A 32 -26.00 39.52 2.62
C GLU A 32 -27.33 39.16 1.92
N VAL A 33 -27.54 37.86 1.59
CA VAL A 33 -28.78 37.13 1.97
C VAL A 33 -28.50 35.61 2.20
N HIS A 34 -28.51 35.27 3.49
CA HIS A 34 -29.05 34.11 4.24
C HIS A 34 -28.93 32.63 3.81
N LEU A 35 -28.22 31.91 4.68
CA LEU A 35 -28.49 30.54 5.16
C LEU A 35 -29.57 30.56 6.27
N ILE A 36 -30.40 29.51 6.33
CA ILE A 36 -31.18 29.12 7.52
C ILE A 36 -31.05 27.59 7.70
N GLU A 37 -30.59 27.18 8.88
CA GLU A 37 -30.74 25.83 9.43
C GLU A 37 -32.12 25.66 10.09
N ALA A 38 -32.64 24.43 10.12
CA ALA A 38 -33.40 23.91 11.27
C ALA A 38 -33.41 22.37 11.30
N ARG A 39 -33.22 21.81 12.49
CA ARG A 39 -33.48 20.41 12.89
C ARG A 39 -34.92 20.25 13.41
N GLU A 40 -35.28 18.98 13.70
CA GLU A 40 -36.56 18.42 14.22
C GLU A 40 -37.56 18.08 13.09
N GLY A 41 -38.23 16.93 12.99
CA GLY A 41 -38.45 15.76 13.84
C GLY A 41 -39.85 15.20 13.49
N VAL A 42 -40.04 13.87 13.57
CA VAL A 42 -41.32 13.12 13.67
C VAL A 42 -41.91 12.42 12.40
N ALA A 43 -41.89 11.08 12.53
CA ALA A 43 -42.87 10.00 12.27
C ALA A 43 -43.58 9.73 10.91
N HIS A 44 -43.36 8.49 10.44
CA HIS A 44 -44.26 7.50 9.82
C HIS A 44 -45.69 7.89 9.41
N VAL A 45 -46.09 7.50 8.18
CA VAL A 45 -47.16 6.55 7.76
C VAL A 45 -47.05 6.43 6.22
N ARG A 46 -46.64 5.30 5.62
CA ARG A 46 -47.38 4.06 5.23
C ARG A 46 -48.30 4.20 4.00
N ASP A 47 -48.20 3.15 3.18
CA ASP A 47 -49.08 2.68 2.09
C ASP A 47 -48.90 3.31 0.69
N VAL A 48 -48.93 2.62 -0.46
CA VAL A 48 -48.78 1.22 -0.96
C VAL A 48 -49.27 1.27 -2.43
N VAL A 49 -48.71 0.42 -3.30
CA VAL A 49 -49.19 -0.01 -4.64
C VAL A 49 -48.58 0.65 -5.89
N ASP A 50 -47.77 -0.18 -6.57
CA ASP A 50 -47.46 -0.26 -8.00
C ASP A 50 -48.68 -0.20 -8.95
N ARG A 51 -48.50 0.41 -10.13
CA ARG A 51 -48.79 -0.24 -11.45
C ARG A 51 -48.38 0.63 -12.66
N GLN A 52 -47.34 0.16 -13.34
CA GLN A 52 -47.14 0.00 -14.80
C GLN A 52 -47.64 1.06 -15.83
N THR A 53 -46.64 1.64 -16.52
CA THR A 53 -46.42 1.84 -17.99
C THR A 53 -47.44 2.55 -18.90
N ALA A 54 -46.99 3.59 -19.62
CA ALA A 54 -46.92 3.65 -21.10
C ALA A 54 -46.23 4.95 -21.65
N ALA A 55 -45.18 4.76 -22.45
CA ALA A 55 -44.76 5.35 -23.76
C ALA A 55 -44.92 6.87 -24.13
N PRO A 56 -44.10 7.39 -25.09
CA PRO A 56 -43.58 8.76 -25.09
C PRO A 56 -44.36 9.75 -25.98
N LEU A 57 -44.25 11.04 -25.65
CA LEU A 57 -44.75 12.14 -26.48
C LEU A 57 -43.65 12.67 -27.42
N ARG A 58 -44.00 12.67 -28.71
CA ARG A 58 -43.29 13.29 -29.84
C ARG A 58 -43.35 14.82 -29.72
N VAL A 59 -42.27 15.50 -30.10
CA VAL A 59 -42.30 16.91 -30.47
C VAL A 59 -42.09 16.98 -31.98
N ASP A 60 -43.05 17.61 -32.66
CA ASP A 60 -43.10 17.77 -34.11
C ASP A 60 -42.62 19.17 -34.52
N VAL A 61 -42.00 19.23 -35.68
CA VAL A 61 -41.34 20.40 -36.30
C VAL A 61 -42.34 21.12 -37.19
N GLY A 62 -42.43 22.44 -37.06
CA GLY A 62 -43.23 23.30 -37.95
C GLY A 62 -42.35 24.15 -38.86
N GLU A 63 -42.26 23.78 -40.14
CA GLU A 63 -41.79 24.63 -41.24
C GLU A 63 -42.84 25.68 -41.66
N ARG A 64 -42.39 26.88 -42.05
CA ARG A 64 -42.97 27.66 -43.17
C ARG A 64 -41.91 28.48 -43.89
N ALA A 65 -41.89 28.34 -45.22
CA ALA A 65 -41.11 29.06 -46.23
C ALA A 65 -41.83 30.37 -46.67
N ILE A 66 -41.43 31.26 -47.60
CA ILE A 66 -40.60 31.29 -48.84
C ILE A 66 -40.27 32.79 -49.13
N ARG A 67 -39.18 33.06 -49.89
CA ARG A 67 -38.93 34.12 -50.92
C ARG A 67 -37.74 35.04 -50.60
N GLU A 68 -36.93 35.52 -51.54
CA GLU A 68 -36.47 35.15 -52.88
C GLU A 68 -35.38 36.19 -53.26
N ALA A 69 -34.37 35.76 -54.02
CA ALA A 69 -33.51 36.50 -54.97
C ALA A 69 -32.82 37.86 -54.62
N GLY A 70 -31.52 37.94 -54.92
CA GLY A 70 -30.79 39.21 -55.08
C GLY A 70 -29.29 39.05 -55.34
N SER A 71 -28.89 39.22 -56.60
CA SER A 71 -27.57 39.10 -57.22
C SER A 71 -26.60 40.29 -57.01
N GLY A 72 -25.29 40.03 -57.18
CA GLY A 72 -24.22 41.00 -57.48
C GLY A 72 -23.04 40.87 -56.51
N GLY A 73 -21.75 40.78 -56.86
CA GLY A 73 -21.00 41.09 -58.08
C GLY A 73 -19.75 41.91 -57.69
N GLY A 74 -18.54 41.45 -58.05
CA GLY A 74 -17.22 42.14 -57.92
C GLY A 74 -16.23 41.38 -57.03
N ALA A 75 -15.16 40.71 -57.50
CA ALA A 75 -13.92 41.19 -58.17
C ALA A 75 -13.18 42.25 -57.30
N GLU A 76 -11.91 42.16 -56.89
CA GLU A 76 -10.62 41.76 -57.53
C GLU A 76 -9.70 41.07 -56.47
N ARG A 77 -8.86 40.04 -56.68
CA ARG A 77 -7.60 39.84 -57.45
C ARG A 77 -6.51 40.91 -57.32
N TRP A 78 -5.33 40.52 -56.82
CA TRP A 78 -3.95 40.67 -57.37
C TRP A 78 -3.05 39.74 -56.52
N HIS A 79 -2.58 38.57 -56.98
CA HIS A 79 -1.37 38.27 -57.78
C HIS A 79 -0.08 38.93 -57.23
N GLY A 80 1.07 38.28 -57.06
CA GLY A 80 1.61 36.94 -57.39
C GLY A 80 3.03 36.87 -56.77
N SER A 81 3.98 35.99 -57.06
CA SER A 81 4.14 34.72 -57.81
C SER A 81 5.66 34.53 -57.94
N GLY A 82 6.15 33.28 -58.03
CA GLY A 82 7.54 32.93 -58.38
C GLY A 82 8.09 31.83 -57.46
N LEU A 83 7.93 30.51 -57.66
CA LEU A 83 8.13 29.59 -58.81
C LEU A 83 9.60 29.30 -59.17
N LEU A 84 9.89 27.98 -59.22
CA LEU A 84 10.96 27.21 -59.89
C LEU A 84 12.26 26.97 -59.09
N GLY A 85 12.85 25.77 -59.04
CA GLY A 85 12.60 24.56 -59.83
C GLY A 85 13.27 23.28 -59.29
N GLU A 86 12.93 22.18 -59.94
CA GLU A 86 13.47 20.82 -59.79
C GLU A 86 14.87 20.68 -60.43
N GLU A 87 15.71 19.76 -59.93
CA GLU A 87 16.20 18.56 -60.65
C GLU A 87 17.43 17.90 -59.98
N ASN A 88 17.34 16.57 -59.86
CA ASN A 88 18.36 15.50 -60.03
C ASN A 88 19.82 15.67 -59.57
N HIS A 89 20.33 14.72 -58.75
CA HIS A 89 21.30 13.69 -59.21
C HIS A 89 21.70 12.66 -58.13
N ARG A 90 22.02 11.45 -58.63
CA ARG A 90 22.41 10.19 -57.98
C ARG A 90 23.85 10.14 -57.39
N ALA A 91 23.98 9.31 -56.34
CA ALA A 91 24.96 8.23 -56.06
C ALA A 91 26.50 8.43 -56.13
N LEU A 92 27.19 7.92 -55.10
CA LEU A 92 28.45 7.12 -55.06
C LEU A 92 28.86 6.95 -53.57
N VAL A 93 28.73 5.78 -52.92
CA VAL A 93 29.70 4.64 -52.81
C VAL A 93 31.17 5.08 -52.67
N SER A 94 31.82 4.84 -51.52
CA SER A 94 32.86 3.79 -51.34
C SER A 94 33.78 3.96 -50.11
N LEU A 95 33.90 2.86 -49.36
CA LEU A 95 35.11 2.22 -48.80
C LEU A 95 35.97 2.85 -47.68
N CYS A 96 36.12 2.00 -46.65
CA CYS A 96 37.35 1.55 -45.97
C CYS A 96 38.09 2.45 -44.98
N GLY A 97 38.44 1.84 -43.84
CA GLY A 97 39.58 2.27 -43.02
C GLY A 97 39.56 1.73 -41.59
N GLU A 98 39.78 0.42 -41.41
CA GLU A 98 40.30 -0.12 -40.15
C GLU A 98 41.68 0.50 -39.85
N ALA A 99 41.94 0.83 -38.59
CA ALA A 99 43.29 0.74 -38.01
C ALA A 99 43.20 0.71 -36.48
N SER A 100 43.42 -0.48 -35.93
CA SER A 100 43.81 -0.70 -34.55
C SER A 100 45.28 -0.28 -34.37
N VAL A 101 45.62 0.35 -33.25
CA VAL A 101 47.00 0.36 -32.72
C VAL A 101 46.98 0.10 -31.22
N HIS A 102 47.55 -1.04 -30.84
CA HIS A 102 48.04 -1.37 -29.52
C HIS A 102 49.30 -0.55 -29.19
N VAL A 103 49.41 -0.09 -27.94
CA VAL A 103 50.71 0.06 -27.26
C VAL A 103 50.59 -0.51 -25.84
N GLN A 104 51.32 -1.60 -25.59
CA GLN A 104 51.72 -2.08 -24.26
C GLN A 104 52.89 -1.24 -23.74
N ARG A 105 52.94 -0.99 -22.42
CA ARG A 105 53.91 -1.67 -21.52
C ARG A 105 53.80 -1.18 -20.07
N ASP A 106 53.74 -2.19 -19.20
CA ASP A 106 54.46 -2.39 -17.95
C ASP A 106 54.43 -1.30 -16.85
N SER A 107 53.88 -1.67 -15.68
CA SER A 107 54.65 -1.92 -14.45
C SER A 107 53.72 -2.15 -13.24
N ALA A 108 53.83 -3.32 -12.62
CA ALA A 108 53.49 -3.60 -11.22
C ALA A 108 54.68 -4.41 -10.63
N PRO A 109 54.79 -4.72 -9.33
CA PRO A 109 53.92 -4.40 -8.18
C PRO A 109 54.69 -3.93 -6.92
N VAL A 110 54.00 -3.45 -5.88
CA VAL A 110 54.52 -3.55 -4.49
C VAL A 110 53.41 -4.00 -3.54
N ARG A 111 53.66 -5.15 -2.91
CA ARG A 111 52.96 -5.71 -1.74
C ARG A 111 53.47 -5.04 -0.47
N ALA A 112 52.59 -4.76 0.49
CA ALA A 112 52.87 -4.97 1.91
C ALA A 112 51.59 -4.91 2.77
N SER A 113 51.25 -6.03 3.38
CA SER A 113 50.68 -6.19 4.72
C SER A 113 51.52 -7.32 5.37
N PRO A 114 51.51 -7.59 6.69
CA PRO A 114 50.62 -7.09 7.76
C PRO A 114 51.34 -6.72 9.08
N GLU A 115 50.66 -6.07 10.04
CA GLU A 115 51.01 -6.24 11.45
C GLU A 115 49.77 -6.42 12.33
N ARG A 116 49.84 -7.50 13.12
CA ARG A 116 48.99 -7.84 14.26
C ARG A 116 49.60 -7.20 15.52
N VAL A 117 48.78 -6.70 16.43
CA VAL A 117 49.10 -6.73 17.86
C VAL A 117 47.87 -7.20 18.63
N ALA A 118 48.06 -8.32 19.32
CA ALA A 118 47.24 -8.78 20.43
C ALA A 118 47.97 -8.38 21.73
N SER A 119 47.25 -7.92 22.74
CA SER A 119 47.68 -8.07 24.13
C SER A 119 46.47 -8.16 25.05
N ALA A 120 46.56 -9.10 25.98
CA ALA A 120 45.50 -9.54 26.87
C ALA A 120 45.74 -9.09 28.32
N ARG A 121 44.65 -9.08 29.10
CA ARG A 121 44.52 -9.35 30.57
C ARG A 121 45.07 -8.35 31.60
N SER A 122 44.16 -7.91 32.48
CA SER A 122 44.20 -8.10 33.95
C SER A 122 42.86 -7.64 34.57
N ARG A 123 41.98 -8.54 35.05
CA ARG A 123 41.82 -8.97 36.46
C ARG A 123 42.02 -7.89 37.52
N GLY A 124 40.95 -7.58 38.25
CA GLY A 124 40.96 -6.89 39.55
C GLY A 124 39.61 -6.97 40.26
N ARG A 125 39.40 -8.04 41.04
CA ARG A 125 38.35 -8.11 42.08
C ARG A 125 38.86 -7.37 43.32
N ALA A 126 38.00 -6.60 43.99
CA ALA A 126 38.06 -6.44 45.44
C ALA A 126 36.66 -6.13 46.02
N ARG A 127 36.20 -7.01 46.91
CA ARG A 127 35.14 -6.78 47.91
C ARG A 127 35.83 -6.40 49.22
N VAL A 128 35.32 -5.39 49.93
CA VAL A 128 35.43 -5.18 51.40
C VAL A 128 34.20 -4.33 51.79
N THR A 129 33.08 -4.86 52.29
CA THR A 129 32.69 -5.08 53.71
C THR A 129 32.97 -3.96 54.71
N GLY A 130 31.92 -3.36 55.28
CA GLY A 130 31.78 -3.25 56.73
C GLY A 130 31.43 -1.89 57.36
N LEU A 131 30.18 -1.82 57.86
CA LEU A 131 29.72 -1.22 59.13
C LEU A 131 29.77 0.33 59.30
N ALA A 132 28.97 1.01 60.12
CA ALA A 132 27.58 0.94 60.59
C ALA A 132 27.38 2.13 61.56
N TRP A 133 26.13 2.61 61.71
CA TRP A 133 25.45 3.12 62.93
C TRP A 133 24.78 4.51 62.88
N GLY A 134 23.52 4.52 63.35
CA GLY A 134 22.75 5.66 63.86
C GLY A 134 21.32 5.73 63.30
N ARG A 135 20.32 4.98 63.83
CA ARG A 135 19.30 5.37 64.85
C ARG A 135 18.56 6.68 64.51
N LEU A 136 17.25 6.88 64.69
CA LEU A 136 16.10 6.17 65.27
C LEU A 136 14.89 7.09 64.98
N GLN A 137 13.72 6.58 64.62
CA GLN A 137 12.45 6.83 65.32
C GLN A 137 11.27 6.11 64.66
N ARG A 138 10.61 5.29 65.47
CA ARG A 138 9.27 4.76 65.25
C ARG A 138 8.28 5.76 65.83
N GLU A 139 7.09 5.85 65.25
CA GLU A 139 5.84 5.70 66.00
C GLU A 139 4.67 5.30 65.06
N ARG A 140 3.80 4.47 65.62
CA ARG A 140 2.50 3.93 65.15
C ARG A 140 1.57 4.08 66.39
N PRO A 141 0.27 3.73 66.34
CA PRO A 141 -0.80 4.04 65.40
C PRO A 141 -2.07 4.53 66.16
N SER A 142 -3.19 4.78 65.49
CA SER A 142 -4.51 4.80 66.17
C SER A 142 -5.63 4.17 65.33
N ARG A 143 -6.49 3.44 66.03
CA ARG A 143 -7.65 2.64 65.59
C ARG A 143 -8.96 3.36 65.94
N GLY A 144 -10.01 2.99 65.20
CA GLY A 144 -11.39 2.81 65.68
C GLY A 144 -12.42 3.74 65.05
N ALA A 145 -13.72 3.44 64.95
CA ALA A 145 -14.52 2.20 64.97
C ALA A 145 -15.99 2.62 64.66
N ASP A 146 -16.74 1.72 64.02
CA ASP A 146 -18.20 1.47 64.13
C ASP A 146 -19.29 2.50 63.80
N ARG A 147 -20.19 2.10 62.86
CA ARG A 147 -21.65 1.85 63.03
C ARG A 147 -22.28 1.53 61.65
N ALA A 148 -22.73 0.30 61.37
CA ALA A 148 -24.04 -0.32 61.69
C ALA A 148 -25.24 0.15 60.81
N LEU A 149 -25.60 -0.70 59.83
CA LEU A 149 -26.94 -1.22 59.37
C LEU A 149 -28.23 -0.38 59.60
N PRO A 150 -29.30 -0.51 58.74
CA PRO A 150 -29.86 -1.80 58.29
C PRO A 150 -30.49 -1.91 56.88
N ARG A 151 -30.82 -3.17 56.58
CA ARG A 151 -31.68 -3.67 55.49
C ARG A 151 -33.10 -3.10 55.54
N PHE A 152 -33.69 -2.89 54.36
CA PHE A 152 -35.13 -3.09 54.13
C PHE A 152 -35.35 -3.98 52.91
N ALA A 153 -36.31 -4.90 53.05
CA ALA A 153 -36.80 -5.80 52.03
C ALA A 153 -38.24 -5.44 51.65
N ALA A 154 -38.62 -5.91 50.47
CA ALA A 154 -39.98 -6.23 50.00
C ALA A 154 -40.86 -5.14 49.35
N ALA A 155 -40.95 -5.27 48.02
CA ALA A 155 -42.15 -5.64 47.25
C ALA A 155 -43.33 -4.65 47.08
N ARG A 156 -43.63 -4.39 45.79
CA ARG A 156 -44.92 -4.44 45.05
C ARG A 156 -45.03 -3.25 44.09
N ASP A 157 -45.69 -3.27 42.94
CA ASP A 157 -46.15 -4.27 41.97
C ASP A 157 -46.74 -3.44 40.80
N ALA A 158 -47.03 -4.08 39.66
CA ALA A 158 -47.70 -3.60 38.45
C ALA A 158 -46.83 -2.82 37.42
N GLY A 159 -46.79 -3.18 36.14
CA GLY A 159 -47.42 -4.28 35.41
C GLY A 159 -47.27 -4.06 33.91
N HIS A 160 -46.91 -5.10 33.15
CA HIS A 160 -47.72 -5.58 32.03
C HIS A 160 -47.17 -6.86 31.39
N ARG A 161 -48.11 -7.77 31.15
CA ARG A 161 -47.99 -9.09 30.50
C ARG A 161 -48.23 -8.96 29.00
N GLY A 162 -47.74 -9.96 28.26
CA GLY A 162 -48.49 -10.57 27.16
C GLY A 162 -47.96 -10.25 25.77
N THR A 163 -47.19 -11.12 25.08
CA THR A 163 -47.53 -12.42 24.43
C THR A 163 -47.94 -12.31 22.95
N ARG A 164 -47.26 -13.14 22.13
CA ARG A 164 -47.73 -13.82 20.89
C ARG A 164 -47.89 -12.92 19.66
N GLU A 165 -47.73 -13.34 18.40
CA GLU A 165 -47.51 -14.59 17.64
C GLU A 165 -47.20 -14.07 16.21
N ARG A 166 -46.50 -14.69 15.26
CA ARG A 166 -46.89 -15.92 14.56
C ARG A 166 -45.85 -16.26 13.48
N ARG A 167 -45.59 -17.56 13.37
CA ARG A 167 -44.88 -18.25 12.28
C ARG A 167 -45.81 -18.36 11.06
N HIS A 168 -45.24 -18.29 9.85
CA HIS A 168 -45.75 -19.09 8.74
C HIS A 168 -44.67 -20.05 8.25
N ARG A 169 -45.01 -21.34 8.33
CA ARG A 169 -44.32 -22.46 7.71
C ARG A 169 -44.73 -22.49 6.24
N CYS A 170 -43.80 -22.86 5.37
CA CYS A 170 -44.12 -23.84 4.33
C CYS A 170 -42.96 -24.83 4.26
N ALA A 171 -43.30 -26.11 4.23
CA ALA A 171 -42.39 -27.23 4.37
C ALA A 171 -42.58 -28.21 3.20
N ARG A 172 -41.50 -28.99 2.98
CA ARG A 172 -41.38 -30.25 2.21
C ARG A 172 -41.01 -30.03 0.73
N ARG A 173 -39.90 -30.59 0.25
CA ARG A 173 -39.72 -32.05 0.10
C ARG A 173 -38.25 -32.45 0.11
N VAL A 174 -38.01 -33.58 0.77
CA VAL A 174 -36.77 -34.35 0.82
C VAL A 174 -36.68 -35.17 -0.46
N HIS A 175 -35.57 -35.06 -1.19
CA HIS A 175 -35.09 -36.14 -2.05
C HIS A 175 -33.71 -36.58 -1.55
N ARG A 176 -33.71 -37.70 -0.81
CA ARG A 176 -32.55 -38.58 -0.70
C ARG A 176 -32.36 -39.26 -2.05
N ARG A 177 -31.20 -39.08 -2.68
CA ARG A 177 -30.58 -40.11 -3.50
C ARG A 177 -29.12 -40.25 -3.07
N SER A 178 -28.88 -41.40 -2.48
CA SER A 178 -27.61 -42.08 -2.28
C SER A 178 -26.88 -42.27 -3.62
N ALA A 179 -25.60 -41.95 -3.65
CA ALA A 179 -24.66 -42.52 -4.59
C ALA A 179 -23.36 -42.83 -3.82
N GLN A 180 -23.27 -44.08 -3.36
CA GLN A 180 -22.00 -44.75 -3.17
C GLN A 180 -21.23 -44.69 -4.49
N ARG A 181 -19.95 -44.30 -4.46
CA ARG A 181 -18.98 -44.83 -5.41
C ARG A 181 -17.69 -45.18 -4.68
N GLU A 182 -17.35 -46.43 -4.91
CA GLU A 182 -16.32 -47.22 -4.26
C GLU A 182 -14.92 -46.81 -4.68
N ALA A 183 -14.00 -47.25 -3.83
CA ALA A 183 -12.56 -47.21 -4.00
C ALA A 183 -12.10 -47.94 -5.26
N HIS A 184 -11.12 -47.36 -5.94
CA HIS A 184 -10.17 -48.12 -6.75
C HIS A 184 -8.74 -47.78 -6.33
N ARG A 185 -8.10 -48.78 -5.71
CA ARG A 185 -6.66 -48.95 -5.67
C ARG A 185 -6.18 -49.52 -7.00
N ALA A 186 -5.08 -48.97 -7.51
CA ALA A 186 -4.03 -49.60 -8.32
C ALA A 186 -3.04 -48.48 -8.68
N ASP A 187 -1.74 -48.64 -8.82
CA ASP A 187 -0.73 -49.55 -8.31
C ASP A 187 0.59 -48.82 -8.61
N ARG A 188 1.67 -49.29 -7.99
CA ARG A 188 3.03 -48.73 -7.99
C ARG A 188 3.62 -48.40 -9.38
N ALA A 189 4.41 -47.32 -9.42
CA ALA A 189 5.62 -47.26 -10.24
C ALA A 189 6.70 -46.41 -9.53
N GLU A 190 7.78 -47.07 -9.12
CA GLU A 190 9.02 -46.49 -8.62
C GLU A 190 9.77 -45.75 -9.73
N ARG A 191 10.32 -44.55 -9.47
CA ARG A 191 11.52 -44.00 -10.15
C ARG A 191 12.27 -42.98 -9.27
N GLY A 192 13.45 -43.42 -8.80
CA GLY A 192 14.76 -42.71 -8.80
C GLY A 192 14.98 -41.37 -8.08
N PRO A 193 16.13 -41.16 -7.40
CA PRO A 193 16.46 -39.92 -6.70
C PRO A 193 17.04 -38.83 -7.63
N ASP A 194 16.79 -37.59 -7.21
CA ASP A 194 17.17 -36.29 -7.76
C ASP A 194 18.70 -36.07 -7.89
N PRO A 195 19.23 -35.51 -8.99
CA PRO A 195 20.61 -35.04 -9.03
C PRO A 195 20.72 -33.63 -8.43
N ALA A 196 21.54 -33.52 -7.39
CA ALA A 196 21.96 -32.28 -6.75
C ALA A 196 22.32 -31.17 -7.75
N HIS A 197 21.68 -30.01 -7.60
CA HIS A 197 22.11 -28.77 -8.23
C HIS A 197 22.68 -27.81 -7.19
N HIS A 198 23.98 -27.56 -7.30
CA HIS A 198 24.71 -26.50 -6.61
C HIS A 198 24.13 -25.12 -7.00
N PRO A 199 24.03 -24.17 -6.06
CA PRO A 199 23.66 -22.80 -6.39
C PRO A 199 24.80 -22.15 -7.20
N ARG A 200 24.48 -21.67 -8.40
CA ARG A 200 25.38 -20.78 -9.16
C ARG A 200 25.27 -19.39 -8.55
N GLU A 201 26.39 -18.83 -8.10
CA GLU A 201 26.53 -17.39 -7.83
C GLU A 201 26.10 -16.60 -9.08
N ILE A 202 25.17 -15.67 -8.88
CA ILE A 202 24.78 -14.71 -9.90
C ILE A 202 25.73 -13.51 -9.74
N ASP A 203 26.67 -13.36 -10.68
CA ASP A 203 27.49 -12.16 -10.78
C ASP A 203 26.65 -11.01 -11.34
N THR A 204 26.31 -10.06 -10.47
CA THR A 204 25.51 -8.86 -10.80
C THR A 204 26.33 -7.72 -11.40
N ARG A 205 27.64 -7.87 -11.60
CA ARG A 205 28.51 -6.76 -12.04
C ARG A 205 28.74 -6.64 -13.55
N THR A 206 28.28 -7.58 -14.37
CA THR A 206 28.45 -7.52 -15.83
C THR A 206 27.23 -7.95 -16.64
N ALA A 207 26.02 -7.59 -16.21
CA ALA A 207 24.82 -7.80 -17.01
C ALA A 207 24.80 -6.81 -18.20
N ARG A 208 25.37 -7.23 -19.34
CA ARG A 208 25.02 -6.64 -20.64
C ARG A 208 23.61 -7.12 -21.03
N PRO A 209 22.72 -6.25 -21.51
CA PRO A 209 21.37 -6.65 -21.87
C PRO A 209 21.41 -7.41 -23.20
N SER A 210 21.31 -8.73 -23.13
CA SER A 210 20.95 -9.55 -24.30
C SER A 210 19.77 -10.44 -23.96
N ALA A 211 18.63 -9.80 -23.69
CA ALA A 211 17.32 -10.42 -23.81
C ALA A 211 16.55 -9.61 -24.88
N ARG A 212 16.92 -9.82 -26.15
CA ARG A 212 16.05 -9.44 -27.26
C ARG A 212 14.95 -10.48 -27.36
N ALA A 213 13.72 -10.00 -27.16
CA ALA A 213 12.58 -10.26 -28.02
C ALA A 213 12.48 -11.66 -28.62
N ASP A 214 11.81 -12.57 -27.91
CA ASP A 214 11.03 -13.63 -28.55
C ASP A 214 9.78 -13.82 -27.69
N HIS A 215 8.76 -13.00 -27.96
CA HIS A 215 7.31 -13.25 -27.75
C HIS A 215 6.46 -12.07 -28.27
N ALA A 216 6.94 -11.39 -29.32
CA ALA A 216 6.07 -10.54 -30.15
C ALA A 216 5.36 -11.44 -31.15
N ARG A 217 4.16 -11.92 -30.80
CA ARG A 217 3.26 -12.50 -31.80
C ARG A 217 2.87 -11.35 -32.73
N ALA A 218 3.36 -11.39 -33.97
CA ALA A 218 3.07 -10.40 -34.99
C ALA A 218 1.56 -10.25 -35.17
N VAL A 219 1.02 -9.11 -34.76
CA VAL A 219 -0.29 -8.62 -35.19
C VAL A 219 -0.04 -7.88 -36.50
N SER A 220 -0.68 -8.34 -37.58
CA SER A 220 -0.65 -7.65 -38.87
C SER A 220 -1.17 -6.21 -38.71
N PRO A 221 -0.58 -5.21 -39.40
CA PRO A 221 -1.09 -3.85 -39.36
C PRO A 221 -2.31 -3.75 -40.29
N ALA A 222 -3.47 -4.11 -39.78
CA ALA A 222 -4.67 -3.38 -40.18
C ALA A 222 -4.53 -2.00 -39.55
N ALA A 223 -4.72 -0.93 -40.32
CA ALA A 223 -4.73 0.42 -39.83
C ALA A 223 -5.88 0.59 -38.82
N GLU A 224 -5.65 0.23 -37.56
CA GLU A 224 -6.48 0.64 -36.44
C GLU A 224 -6.22 2.13 -36.26
N VAL A 225 -7.29 2.91 -36.32
CA VAL A 225 -7.28 4.30 -35.89
C VAL A 225 -6.82 4.28 -34.43
N VAL A 226 -5.56 4.66 -34.17
CA VAL A 226 -5.11 4.95 -32.81
C VAL A 226 -5.93 6.15 -32.39
N THR A 227 -6.98 5.93 -31.60
CA THR A 227 -7.78 7.03 -31.07
C THR A 227 -6.85 7.87 -30.21
N GLU A 228 -6.52 9.09 -30.66
CA GLU A 228 -5.61 9.97 -29.93
C GLU A 228 -6.25 10.33 -28.58
N LEU A 229 -5.59 9.90 -27.50
CA LEU A 229 -5.95 10.31 -26.15
C LEU A 229 -5.74 11.81 -25.99
N SER A 230 -6.66 12.49 -25.30
CA SER A 230 -6.49 13.91 -24.99
C SER A 230 -5.39 14.09 -23.92
N PRO A 231 -4.83 15.30 -23.74
CA PRO A 231 -3.90 15.58 -22.65
C PRO A 231 -4.45 15.23 -21.26
N GLY A 232 -5.78 15.23 -21.08
CA GLY A 232 -6.42 14.81 -19.83
C GLY A 232 -6.21 13.33 -19.50
N ALA A 233 -5.90 12.48 -20.48
CA ALA A 233 -5.53 11.08 -20.23
C ALA A 233 -4.24 10.90 -19.42
N LEU A 234 -3.52 11.99 -19.11
CA LEU A 234 -2.41 11.96 -18.17
C LEU A 234 -2.87 12.13 -16.70
N VAL A 235 -4.18 12.26 -16.45
CA VAL A 235 -4.76 12.30 -15.10
C VAL A 235 -5.36 10.95 -14.72
N TRP A 236 -4.98 10.45 -13.55
CA TRP A 236 -5.58 9.29 -12.89
C TRP A 236 -6.47 9.76 -11.75
N ALA A 237 -7.72 9.29 -11.75
CA ALA A 237 -8.78 9.80 -10.89
C ALA A 237 -9.23 8.79 -9.84
N GLY A 238 -9.44 9.27 -8.62
CA GLY A 238 -10.25 8.60 -7.60
C GLY A 238 -11.59 9.31 -7.43
N PHE A 239 -12.53 8.70 -6.70
CA PHE A 239 -13.84 9.27 -6.43
C PHE A 239 -14.45 8.65 -5.18
N ASP A 240 -15.53 9.26 -4.68
CA ASP A 240 -16.26 8.76 -3.50
C ASP A 240 -17.55 8.04 -3.94
N GLY A 241 -17.92 7.01 -3.18
CA GLY A 241 -19.16 6.26 -3.36
C GLY A 241 -19.01 4.97 -4.17
N GLU A 242 -20.12 4.24 -4.27
CA GLU A 242 -20.19 2.87 -4.79
C GLU A 242 -20.39 2.80 -6.31
N GLN A 243 -20.47 3.94 -6.99
CA GLN A 243 -20.68 4.06 -8.44
C GLN A 243 -19.82 5.19 -9.00
N VAL A 244 -19.43 5.09 -10.26
CA VAL A 244 -18.67 6.15 -10.91
C VAL A 244 -19.59 7.36 -11.10
N PRO A 245 -19.24 8.57 -10.62
CA PRO A 245 -20.09 9.74 -10.83
C PRO A 245 -20.32 9.99 -12.32
N GLY A 246 -21.56 10.33 -12.72
CA GLY A 246 -21.91 10.62 -14.11
C GLY A 246 -20.95 11.58 -14.84
N PRO A 247 -20.59 12.72 -14.23
CA PRO A 247 -19.61 13.62 -14.81
C PRO A 247 -18.19 13.03 -14.99
N LEU A 248 -17.78 12.06 -14.16
CA LEU A 248 -16.53 11.33 -14.34
C LEU A 248 -16.65 10.32 -15.49
N LEU A 249 -17.80 9.67 -15.68
CA LEU A 249 -18.07 8.84 -16.86
C LEU A 249 -18.02 9.67 -18.16
N ASP A 250 -18.54 10.89 -18.13
CA ASP A 250 -18.43 11.82 -19.26
C ASP A 250 -16.96 12.18 -19.56
N ALA A 251 -16.15 12.40 -18.53
CA ALA A 251 -14.72 12.66 -18.69
C ALA A 251 -13.96 11.44 -19.27
N ILE A 252 -14.28 10.23 -18.83
CA ILE A 252 -13.75 8.97 -19.38
C ILE A 252 -14.13 8.83 -20.86
N ARG A 253 -15.39 9.08 -21.20
CA ARG A 253 -15.90 9.05 -22.58
C ARG A 253 -15.18 10.05 -23.48
N ALA A 254 -14.85 11.23 -22.96
CA ALA A 254 -14.11 12.27 -23.68
C ALA A 254 -12.59 12.02 -23.76
N GLY A 255 -12.08 10.94 -23.15
CA GLY A 255 -10.64 10.66 -23.12
C GLY A 255 -9.85 11.53 -22.15
N ASN A 256 -10.52 12.28 -21.28
CA ASN A 256 -9.90 13.20 -20.33
C ASN A 256 -9.45 12.55 -19.02
N ILE A 257 -9.50 11.21 -18.94
CA ILE A 257 -9.05 10.41 -17.78
C ILE A 257 -8.29 9.19 -18.30
N GLY A 258 -7.08 9.01 -17.77
CA GLY A 258 -6.16 7.94 -18.16
C GLY A 258 -6.35 6.63 -17.41
N GLY A 259 -6.88 6.71 -16.19
CA GLY A 259 -7.09 5.57 -15.32
C GLY A 259 -7.93 5.94 -14.10
N LEU A 260 -8.52 4.93 -13.46
CA LEU A 260 -9.24 5.08 -12.19
C LEU A 260 -8.47 4.40 -11.07
N VAL A 261 -8.50 4.98 -9.87
CA VAL A 261 -7.93 4.40 -8.64
C VAL A 261 -9.07 4.18 -7.64
N LEU A 262 -9.24 2.95 -7.18
CA LEU A 262 -10.31 2.59 -6.25
C LEU A 262 -9.78 2.48 -4.81
N PHE A 263 -10.57 3.01 -3.88
CA PHE A 263 -10.27 2.98 -2.44
C PHE A 263 -11.45 2.37 -1.67
N ALA A 264 -11.18 1.46 -0.72
CA ALA A 264 -12.25 0.92 0.11
C ALA A 264 -12.76 1.94 1.13
N PHE A 265 -11.87 2.79 1.68
CA PHE A 265 -12.23 3.86 2.62
C PHE A 265 -13.03 5.01 1.99
N ARG A 266 -13.17 5.04 0.65
CA ARG A 266 -14.05 5.95 -0.09
C ARG A 266 -15.31 5.27 -0.61
N ASP A 267 -15.62 4.09 -0.06
CA ASP A 267 -16.79 3.28 -0.40
C ASP A 267 -16.81 2.76 -1.85
N ASN A 268 -15.68 2.72 -2.57
CA ASN A 268 -15.68 2.18 -3.93
C ASN A 268 -15.80 0.64 -3.97
N ILE A 269 -15.42 -0.04 -2.88
CA ILE A 269 -15.30 -1.50 -2.81
C ILE A 269 -16.15 -2.04 -1.66
N ARG A 270 -17.33 -2.57 -2.01
CA ARG A 270 -18.26 -3.20 -1.05
C ARG A 270 -18.41 -4.70 -1.27
N SER A 271 -18.57 -5.11 -2.52
CA SER A 271 -18.75 -6.49 -2.90
C SER A 271 -18.22 -6.74 -4.31
N LYS A 272 -17.96 -8.01 -4.62
CA LYS A 272 -17.57 -8.46 -5.96
C LYS A 272 -18.54 -7.96 -7.05
N ASP A 273 -19.84 -8.12 -6.83
CA ASP A 273 -20.86 -7.76 -7.82
C ASP A 273 -20.93 -6.25 -8.05
N GLN A 274 -20.83 -5.47 -6.98
CA GLN A 274 -20.83 -4.01 -7.05
C GLN A 274 -19.58 -3.49 -7.78
N VAL A 275 -18.38 -3.98 -7.45
CA VAL A 275 -17.13 -3.58 -8.13
C VAL A 275 -17.18 -3.93 -9.62
N ARG A 276 -17.60 -5.15 -9.98
CA ARG A 276 -17.71 -5.55 -11.39
C ARG A 276 -18.73 -4.71 -12.16
N ALA A 277 -19.84 -4.31 -11.52
CA ALA A 277 -20.81 -3.40 -12.13
C ALA A 277 -20.22 -2.01 -12.39
N MET A 278 -19.54 -1.44 -11.40
CA MET A 278 -18.84 -0.16 -11.52
C MET A 278 -17.76 -0.19 -12.61
N VAL A 279 -16.93 -1.23 -12.64
CA VAL A 279 -15.90 -1.38 -13.67
C VAL A 279 -16.54 -1.44 -15.06
N ARG A 280 -17.60 -2.25 -15.25
CA ARG A 280 -18.34 -2.30 -16.53
C ARG A 280 -18.85 -0.92 -16.95
N GLU A 281 -19.42 -0.15 -16.03
CA GLU A 281 -19.90 1.20 -16.34
C GLU A 281 -18.79 2.14 -16.85
N ALA A 282 -17.62 2.09 -16.23
CA ALA A 282 -16.44 2.83 -16.67
C ALA A 282 -15.96 2.37 -18.06
N GLN A 283 -15.95 1.06 -18.32
CA GLN A 283 -15.55 0.53 -19.62
C GLN A 283 -16.56 0.85 -20.71
N ASP A 284 -17.86 0.82 -20.42
CA ASP A 284 -18.91 1.21 -21.36
C ASP A 284 -18.81 2.70 -21.70
N ALA A 285 -18.42 3.55 -20.75
CA ALA A 285 -18.17 4.97 -21.02
C ALA A 285 -17.00 5.17 -21.99
N ALA A 286 -15.88 4.45 -21.79
CA ALA A 286 -14.75 4.48 -22.71
C ALA A 286 -15.15 3.98 -24.11
N ALA A 287 -15.89 2.86 -24.19
CA ALA A 287 -16.35 2.30 -25.45
C ALA A 287 -17.29 3.25 -26.23
N ARG A 288 -18.21 3.94 -25.53
CA ARG A 288 -19.06 4.99 -26.13
C ARG A 288 -18.27 6.19 -26.67
N GLY A 289 -17.05 6.39 -26.18
CA GLY A 289 -16.12 7.41 -26.69
C GLY A 289 -15.25 6.93 -27.86
N GLY A 290 -15.36 5.65 -28.27
CA GLY A 290 -14.44 5.06 -29.26
C GLY A 290 -13.02 4.85 -28.72
N LEU A 291 -12.87 4.72 -27.40
CA LEU A 291 -11.58 4.59 -26.72
C LEU A 291 -11.36 3.15 -26.24
N PRO A 292 -10.08 2.70 -26.14
CA PRO A 292 -9.76 1.43 -25.48
C PRO A 292 -10.23 1.45 -24.00
N PRO A 293 -10.41 0.28 -23.36
CA PRO A 293 -10.83 0.22 -21.96
C PRO A 293 -9.92 1.07 -21.05
N VAL A 294 -10.49 1.71 -20.03
CA VAL A 294 -9.75 2.51 -19.05
C VAL A 294 -9.13 1.58 -17.98
N PRO A 295 -7.82 1.67 -17.69
CA PRO A 295 -7.20 0.89 -16.62
C PRO A 295 -7.78 1.25 -15.24
N ILE A 296 -7.92 0.23 -14.40
CA ILE A 296 -8.43 0.36 -13.03
C ILE A 296 -7.32 -0.11 -12.07
N ALA A 297 -6.98 0.73 -11.10
CA ALA A 297 -5.93 0.51 -10.11
C ALA A 297 -6.47 0.37 -8.68
N VAL A 298 -5.69 -0.35 -7.86
CA VAL A 298 -5.84 -0.46 -6.41
C VAL A 298 -4.47 -0.58 -5.73
N ASP A 299 -4.41 -0.26 -4.43
CA ASP A 299 -3.30 -0.66 -3.56
C ASP A 299 -3.57 -2.01 -2.89
N GLN A 300 -3.29 -3.10 -3.58
CA GLN A 300 -3.44 -4.46 -3.04
C GLN A 300 -2.07 -5.05 -2.69
N GLU A 301 -1.43 -4.49 -1.65
CA GLU A 301 -0.07 -4.87 -1.21
C GLU A 301 -0.07 -6.14 -0.35
N GLY A 302 -1.14 -6.36 0.43
CA GLY A 302 -1.19 -7.37 1.48
C GLY A 302 -0.92 -6.77 2.86
N GLY A 303 -0.98 -7.59 3.92
CA GLY A 303 -0.83 -7.08 5.29
C GLY A 303 -1.90 -6.03 5.63
N SER A 304 -1.48 -4.84 6.08
CA SER A 304 -2.38 -3.74 6.46
C SER A 304 -2.91 -2.90 5.28
N VAL A 305 -2.39 -3.09 4.06
CA VAL A 305 -2.80 -2.36 2.86
C VAL A 305 -3.48 -3.31 1.87
N VAL A 306 -4.80 -3.39 1.99
CA VAL A 306 -5.68 -4.30 1.25
C VAL A 306 -6.92 -3.51 0.88
N ARG A 307 -7.30 -3.42 -0.40
CA ARG A 307 -8.57 -2.79 -0.82
C ARG A 307 -9.66 -3.82 -1.09
N VAL A 308 -9.30 -4.95 -1.69
CA VAL A 308 -10.23 -5.98 -2.16
C VAL A 308 -10.30 -7.13 -1.16
N GLY A 309 -10.85 -6.86 0.03
CA GLY A 309 -10.86 -7.80 1.16
C GLY A 309 -11.71 -9.06 0.99
N TYR A 310 -12.62 -9.10 0.01
CA TYR A 310 -13.41 -10.31 -0.30
C TYR A 310 -12.63 -11.37 -1.10
N ARG A 311 -11.54 -10.97 -1.77
CA ARG A 311 -10.59 -11.88 -2.44
C ARG A 311 -9.60 -12.49 -1.47
N ALA A 312 -8.75 -13.40 -1.94
CA ALA A 312 -7.65 -13.90 -1.13
C ALA A 312 -6.73 -12.77 -0.66
N VAL A 313 -6.63 -12.57 0.66
CA VAL A 313 -5.73 -11.60 1.29
C VAL A 313 -4.43 -12.29 1.66
N PHE A 314 -3.30 -11.73 1.23
CA PHE A 314 -1.97 -12.27 1.47
C PHE A 314 -1.29 -11.63 2.68
N PRO A 315 -0.32 -12.33 3.30
CA PRO A 315 0.55 -11.76 4.33
C PRO A 315 1.26 -10.49 3.83
N SER A 316 1.77 -9.69 4.76
CA SER A 316 2.56 -8.50 4.43
C SER A 316 3.82 -8.86 3.64
N ALA A 317 4.40 -7.89 2.93
CA ALA A 317 5.67 -8.10 2.24
C ALA A 317 6.77 -8.60 3.19
N MET A 318 6.82 -8.09 4.43
CA MET A 318 7.80 -8.54 5.41
C MET A 318 7.56 -9.99 5.87
N ALA A 319 6.30 -10.42 6.00
CA ALA A 319 5.98 -11.83 6.24
C ALA A 319 6.46 -12.71 5.08
N ILE A 320 6.23 -12.28 3.84
CA ILE A 320 6.73 -12.98 2.65
C ILE A 320 8.26 -13.02 2.65
N GLY A 321 8.93 -11.90 2.97
CA GLY A 321 10.38 -11.79 3.13
C GLY A 321 10.94 -12.73 4.20
N ALA A 322 10.21 -12.91 5.30
CA ALA A 322 10.57 -13.79 6.40
C ALA A 322 10.57 -15.28 6.01
N THR A 323 9.84 -15.67 4.95
CA THR A 323 9.94 -17.04 4.42
C THR A 323 11.32 -17.35 3.85
N GLY A 324 12.08 -16.31 3.45
CA GLY A 324 13.41 -16.44 2.86
C GLY A 324 13.45 -17.03 1.45
N ASP A 325 12.29 -17.23 0.80
CA ASP A 325 12.18 -17.74 -0.56
C ASP A 325 11.45 -16.74 -1.48
N PRO A 326 12.16 -16.06 -2.39
CA PRO A 326 11.54 -15.13 -3.35
C PRO A 326 10.44 -15.77 -4.22
N ARG A 327 10.43 -17.10 -4.39
CA ARG A 327 9.34 -17.78 -5.13
C ARG A 327 7.98 -17.58 -4.47
N ASN A 328 7.93 -17.38 -3.15
CA ASN A 328 6.68 -17.08 -2.45
C ASN A 328 6.15 -15.69 -2.82
N ALA A 329 7.02 -14.71 -3.07
CA ALA A 329 6.60 -13.40 -3.60
C ALA A 329 6.03 -13.52 -5.02
N GLU A 330 6.66 -14.30 -5.90
CA GLU A 330 6.15 -14.51 -7.26
C GLU A 330 4.79 -15.24 -7.27
N ARG A 331 4.64 -16.28 -6.45
CA ARG A 331 3.37 -17.02 -6.29
C ARG A 331 2.28 -16.14 -5.70
N ALA A 332 2.59 -15.37 -4.66
CA ALA A 332 1.64 -14.43 -4.04
C ALA A 332 1.20 -13.35 -5.03
N ALA A 333 2.16 -12.71 -5.71
CA ALA A 333 1.88 -11.65 -6.68
C ALA A 333 1.02 -12.13 -7.86
N ARG A 334 1.28 -13.35 -8.36
CA ARG A 334 0.45 -13.99 -9.39
C ARG A 334 -0.97 -14.26 -8.88
N ALA A 335 -1.10 -14.83 -7.69
CA ALA A 335 -2.40 -15.12 -7.08
C ALA A 335 -3.24 -13.86 -6.83
N VAL A 336 -2.61 -12.79 -6.34
CA VAL A 336 -3.25 -11.48 -6.17
C VAL A 336 -3.68 -10.92 -7.52
N ALA A 337 -2.80 -10.92 -8.51
CA ALA A 337 -3.08 -10.40 -9.85
C ALA A 337 -4.24 -11.14 -10.55
N GLU A 338 -4.28 -12.47 -10.45
CA GLU A 338 -5.39 -13.26 -11.01
C GLU A 338 -6.74 -12.91 -10.38
N GLY A 339 -6.77 -12.69 -9.06
CA GLY A 339 -7.98 -12.26 -8.34
C GLY A 339 -8.43 -10.86 -8.75
N LEU A 340 -7.51 -9.90 -8.87
CA LEU A 340 -7.79 -8.54 -9.33
C LEU A 340 -8.30 -8.53 -10.77
N LEU A 341 -7.64 -9.29 -11.66
CA LEU A 341 -8.02 -9.38 -13.07
C LEU A 341 -9.43 -9.97 -13.24
N ALA A 342 -9.83 -10.90 -12.37
CA ALA A 342 -11.19 -11.46 -12.34
C ALA A 342 -12.28 -10.44 -11.98
N ASP A 343 -11.91 -9.29 -11.42
CA ASP A 343 -12.81 -8.15 -11.14
C ASP A 343 -12.64 -7.00 -12.15
N GLY A 344 -11.78 -7.17 -13.16
CA GLY A 344 -11.47 -6.14 -14.15
C GLY A 344 -10.49 -5.07 -13.65
N ILE A 345 -9.80 -5.33 -12.53
CA ILE A 345 -8.73 -4.48 -12.01
C ILE A 345 -7.41 -4.92 -12.64
N THR A 346 -6.74 -4.02 -13.34
CA THR A 346 -5.60 -4.35 -14.21
C THR A 346 -4.30 -3.68 -13.82
N VAL A 347 -4.32 -2.86 -12.76
CA VAL A 347 -3.13 -2.24 -12.19
C VAL A 347 -3.14 -2.48 -10.69
N ASN A 348 -2.01 -2.96 -10.15
CA ASN A 348 -1.79 -3.03 -8.73
C ASN A 348 -0.64 -2.09 -8.39
N HIS A 349 -0.86 -1.16 -7.45
CA HIS A 349 0.18 -0.31 -6.92
C HIS A 349 1.05 -1.08 -5.92
N ALA A 350 1.69 -2.15 -6.40
CA ALA A 350 2.62 -3.02 -5.69
C ALA A 350 3.64 -3.56 -6.72
N PRO A 351 4.88 -3.89 -6.30
CA PRO A 351 5.35 -4.00 -4.92
C PRO A 351 5.91 -2.70 -4.35
N VAL A 352 5.90 -2.61 -3.02
CA VAL A 352 6.75 -1.67 -2.28
C VAL A 352 8.20 -2.17 -2.35
N CYS A 353 9.09 -1.35 -2.89
CA CYS A 353 10.49 -1.61 -3.18
C CYS A 353 11.43 -0.98 -2.14
N ASP A 354 10.88 -0.26 -1.17
CA ASP A 354 11.63 0.45 -0.15
C ASP A 354 12.39 -0.52 0.77
N VAL A 355 13.65 -0.23 1.08
CA VAL A 355 14.49 -1.03 1.98
C VAL A 355 14.37 -0.47 3.40
N ASN A 356 13.74 -1.21 4.32
CA ASN A 356 13.32 -0.69 5.63
C ASN A 356 14.45 -0.65 6.66
N VAL A 357 15.47 0.17 6.40
CA VAL A 357 16.67 0.32 7.24
C VAL A 357 16.48 1.20 8.47
N GLU A 358 15.44 2.04 8.52
CA GLU A 358 15.09 2.83 9.71
C GLU A 358 14.00 2.10 10.52
N PRO A 359 14.32 1.49 11.68
CA PRO A 359 13.34 0.77 12.50
C PRO A 359 12.18 1.63 13.01
N ARG A 360 12.35 2.96 13.01
CA ARG A 360 11.32 3.94 13.36
C ARG A 360 10.52 4.45 12.16
N ASN A 361 10.70 3.88 10.97
CA ASN A 361 9.90 4.24 9.80
C ASN A 361 8.41 3.88 10.04
N PRO A 362 7.52 4.88 10.16
CA PRO A 362 6.12 4.63 10.53
C PRO A 362 5.26 4.22 9.33
N VAL A 363 5.74 4.43 8.10
CA VAL A 363 4.93 4.32 6.87
C VAL A 363 5.27 3.09 6.03
N ILE A 364 6.54 2.65 6.01
CA ILE A 364 6.97 1.46 5.27
C ILE A 364 6.82 0.23 6.15
N GLY A 365 7.65 0.08 7.20
CA GLY A 365 7.55 -1.02 8.16
C GLY A 365 7.35 -2.39 7.48
N THR A 366 6.27 -3.08 7.82
CA THR A 366 5.97 -4.42 7.28
C THR A 366 5.57 -4.45 5.80
N ARG A 367 5.39 -3.29 5.15
CA ARG A 367 5.15 -3.16 3.71
C ARG A 367 6.42 -3.39 2.88
N SER A 368 7.61 -3.30 3.48
CA SER A 368 8.86 -3.73 2.85
C SER A 368 9.09 -5.23 3.04
N PHE A 369 9.83 -5.85 2.12
CA PHE A 369 10.30 -7.23 2.28
C PHE A 369 11.38 -7.40 3.36
N GLY A 370 12.07 -6.32 3.78
CA GLY A 370 13.15 -6.38 4.76
C GLY A 370 14.09 -5.16 4.72
N ASP A 371 15.24 -5.26 5.36
CA ASP A 371 16.26 -4.19 5.42
C ASP A 371 17.54 -4.48 4.62
N ASP A 372 17.68 -5.69 4.08
CA ASP A 372 18.76 -6.06 3.18
C ASP A 372 18.39 -5.78 1.71
N ALA A 373 19.11 -4.87 1.07
CA ALA A 373 18.79 -4.40 -0.28
C ALA A 373 18.84 -5.50 -1.35
N GLU A 374 19.75 -6.47 -1.23
CA GLU A 374 19.85 -7.57 -2.19
C GLU A 374 18.65 -8.50 -2.09
N ARG A 375 18.22 -8.83 -0.87
CA ARG A 375 17.01 -9.62 -0.64
C ARG A 375 15.77 -8.85 -1.09
N VAL A 376 15.60 -7.59 -0.70
CA VAL A 376 14.46 -6.78 -1.16
C VAL A 376 14.41 -6.76 -2.69
N ALA A 377 15.54 -6.61 -3.36
CA ALA A 377 15.62 -6.65 -4.82
C ALA A 377 15.19 -7.99 -5.44
N GLN A 378 15.58 -9.12 -4.85
CA GLN A 378 15.15 -10.46 -5.30
C GLN A 378 13.64 -10.65 -5.16
N PHE A 379 13.07 -10.25 -4.02
CA PHE A 379 11.64 -10.36 -3.74
C PHE A 379 10.81 -9.39 -4.62
N THR A 380 11.30 -8.17 -4.82
CA THR A 380 10.71 -7.18 -5.75
C THR A 380 10.65 -7.74 -7.18
N ALA A 381 11.76 -8.26 -7.70
CA ALA A 381 11.78 -8.83 -9.05
C ALA A 381 10.82 -10.03 -9.18
N ALA A 382 10.72 -10.85 -8.14
CA ALA A 382 9.79 -11.97 -8.08
C ALA A 382 8.32 -11.52 -8.10
N TRP A 383 7.98 -10.49 -7.31
CA TRP A 383 6.64 -9.92 -7.32
C TRP A 383 6.27 -9.38 -8.70
N VAL A 384 7.16 -8.59 -9.31
CA VAL A 384 6.94 -8.02 -10.66
C VAL A 384 6.65 -9.12 -11.69
N ARG A 385 7.46 -10.19 -11.74
CA ARG A 385 7.22 -11.32 -12.65
C ARG A 385 5.87 -11.99 -12.42
N GLY A 386 5.46 -12.14 -11.16
CA GLY A 386 4.20 -12.77 -10.79
C GLY A 386 2.99 -11.97 -11.27
N SER A 387 2.98 -10.66 -11.00
CA SER A 387 1.87 -9.78 -11.40
C SER A 387 1.84 -9.51 -12.91
N GLU A 388 2.96 -9.08 -13.51
CA GLU A 388 3.05 -8.80 -14.94
C GLU A 388 2.74 -10.06 -15.77
N GLY A 389 3.25 -11.22 -15.33
CA GLY A 389 2.99 -12.51 -15.97
C GLY A 389 1.56 -13.03 -15.82
N ALA A 390 0.74 -12.42 -14.94
CA ALA A 390 -0.69 -12.66 -14.83
C ALA A 390 -1.54 -11.60 -15.56
N GLY A 391 -0.91 -10.58 -16.16
CA GLY A 391 -1.58 -9.54 -16.92
C GLY A 391 -2.08 -8.35 -16.10
N VAL A 392 -1.56 -8.16 -14.89
CA VAL A 392 -1.80 -6.97 -14.04
C VAL A 392 -0.50 -6.18 -13.92
N ALA A 393 -0.55 -4.88 -14.24
CA ALA A 393 0.63 -4.03 -14.16
C ALA A 393 1.13 -3.91 -12.72
N SER A 394 2.43 -4.11 -12.51
CA SER A 394 3.10 -3.81 -11.24
C SER A 394 3.60 -2.38 -11.20
N THR A 395 3.44 -1.73 -10.04
CA THR A 395 3.96 -0.39 -9.78
C THR A 395 4.98 -0.41 -8.63
N PRO A 396 6.27 -0.65 -8.91
CA PRO A 396 7.37 -0.39 -7.99
C PRO A 396 7.27 1.01 -7.36
N LYS A 397 7.27 1.06 -6.02
CA LYS A 397 7.13 2.31 -5.25
C LYS A 397 7.90 2.25 -3.92
N HIS A 398 8.33 3.36 -3.32
CA HIS A 398 8.09 4.73 -3.75
C HIS A 398 9.41 5.32 -4.26
N PHE A 399 9.54 5.46 -5.57
CA PHE A 399 10.80 5.81 -6.22
C PHE A 399 11.28 7.22 -5.81
N PRO A 400 12.59 7.44 -5.55
CA PRO A 400 13.69 6.47 -5.55
C PRO A 400 13.94 5.67 -4.25
N GLY A 401 13.17 5.85 -3.18
CA GLY A 401 13.19 4.99 -1.98
C GLY A 401 12.78 5.71 -0.70
N HIS A 402 11.82 5.15 0.05
CA HIS A 402 11.21 5.74 1.27
C HIS A 402 11.69 5.08 2.57
N GLY A 403 12.44 3.98 2.49
CA GLY A 403 12.72 3.10 3.63
C GLY A 403 13.64 3.68 4.71
N ASP A 404 14.43 4.72 4.40
CA ASP A 404 15.35 5.40 5.32
C ASP A 404 14.80 6.73 5.85
N THR A 405 13.48 6.83 6.02
CA THR A 405 12.84 8.01 6.61
C THR A 405 12.18 7.64 7.94
N SER A 406 12.16 8.60 8.88
CA SER A 406 11.42 8.50 10.14
C SER A 406 10.14 9.33 10.14
N LEU A 407 9.81 9.99 9.02
CA LEU A 407 8.65 10.85 8.83
C LEU A 407 7.72 10.26 7.77
N ASP A 408 6.41 10.39 7.98
CA ASP A 408 5.40 9.94 7.02
C ASP A 408 5.06 11.07 6.03
N SER A 409 5.21 10.79 4.74
CA SER A 409 4.89 11.68 3.62
C SER A 409 3.39 12.06 3.54
N HIS A 410 2.51 11.34 4.24
CA HIS A 410 1.10 11.72 4.37
C HIS A 410 0.90 12.98 5.22
N PHE A 411 1.83 13.31 6.13
CA PHE A 411 1.70 14.42 7.07
C PHE A 411 2.73 15.53 6.85
N THR A 412 3.94 15.20 6.38
CA THR A 412 5.04 16.15 6.20
C THR A 412 5.97 15.70 5.08
N ARG A 413 6.68 16.60 4.40
CA ARG A 413 7.72 16.20 3.44
C ARG A 413 8.94 15.58 4.15
N PRO A 414 9.30 14.31 3.89
CA PRO A 414 10.52 13.70 4.40
C PRO A 414 11.74 14.09 3.55
N ASP A 415 12.91 14.10 4.18
CA ASP A 415 14.21 14.22 3.51
C ASP A 415 14.98 12.90 3.65
N VAL A 416 15.60 12.46 2.57
CA VAL A 416 16.63 11.41 2.55
C VAL A 416 17.97 12.08 2.30
N THR A 417 18.89 11.94 3.25
CA THR A 417 20.15 12.68 3.29
C THR A 417 21.40 11.83 3.06
N VAL A 418 21.23 10.55 2.73
CA VAL A 418 22.34 9.66 2.41
C VAL A 418 23.02 10.03 1.11
N ASP A 419 24.29 9.67 0.99
CA ASP A 419 25.09 9.95 -0.21
C ASP A 419 24.60 9.16 -1.44
N ARG A 420 25.00 9.63 -2.64
CA ARG A 420 24.65 8.99 -3.92
C ARG A 420 25.09 7.52 -3.99
N ALA A 421 26.25 7.18 -3.44
CA ALA A 421 26.75 5.80 -3.47
C ALA A 421 25.87 4.85 -2.64
N THR A 422 25.33 5.35 -1.53
CA THR A 422 24.37 4.65 -0.68
C THR A 422 23.04 4.50 -1.40
N LEU A 423 22.51 5.57 -2.01
CA LEU A 423 21.31 5.48 -2.85
C LEU A 423 21.45 4.41 -3.94
N ASP A 424 22.58 4.39 -4.66
CA ASP A 424 22.80 3.45 -5.75
C ASP A 424 22.87 1.98 -5.29
N ARG A 425 23.53 1.72 -4.15
CA ARG A 425 23.71 0.35 -3.64
C ARG A 425 22.54 -0.17 -2.81
N ARG A 426 21.69 0.70 -2.27
CA ARG A 426 20.61 0.33 -1.34
C ARG A 426 19.23 0.70 -1.88
N GLU A 427 18.90 1.98 -1.98
CA GLU A 427 17.56 2.44 -2.37
C GLU A 427 17.21 2.07 -3.81
N LEU A 428 18.15 2.24 -4.76
CA LEU A 428 17.91 2.03 -6.19
C LEU A 428 18.04 0.58 -6.64
N LEU A 429 18.66 -0.29 -5.83
CA LEU A 429 18.90 -1.68 -6.20
C LEU A 429 17.60 -2.47 -6.42
N PRO A 430 16.56 -2.36 -5.56
CA PRO A 430 15.26 -2.96 -5.83
C PRO A 430 14.58 -2.44 -7.10
N PHE A 431 14.65 -1.14 -7.40
CA PHE A 431 14.06 -0.57 -8.62
C PHE A 431 14.76 -1.06 -9.89
N ARG A 432 16.10 -1.14 -9.90
CA ARG A 432 16.87 -1.74 -11.00
C ARG A 432 16.41 -3.18 -11.26
N SER A 433 16.17 -3.94 -10.20
CA SER A 433 15.70 -5.32 -10.30
C SER A 433 14.24 -5.42 -10.75
N ALA A 434 13.39 -4.49 -10.34
CA ALA A 434 12.00 -4.39 -10.83
C ALA A 434 11.95 -4.11 -12.34
N PHE A 435 12.75 -3.17 -12.82
CA PHE A 435 12.80 -2.82 -14.24
C PHE A 435 13.36 -3.97 -15.08
N ALA A 436 14.43 -4.62 -14.60
CA ALA A 436 14.97 -5.83 -15.23
C ALA A 436 13.97 -7.00 -15.26
N ALA A 437 13.06 -7.08 -14.29
CA ALA A 437 11.98 -8.07 -14.23
C ALA A 437 10.78 -7.73 -15.14
N GLY A 438 10.77 -6.55 -15.77
CA GLY A 438 9.75 -6.15 -16.73
C GLY A 438 8.61 -5.31 -16.16
N ALA A 439 8.82 -4.60 -15.04
CA ALA A 439 7.83 -3.67 -14.51
C ALA A 439 7.44 -2.63 -15.58
N THR A 440 6.13 -2.39 -15.72
CA THR A 440 5.60 -1.49 -16.75
C THR A 440 5.22 -0.11 -16.25
N THR A 441 5.09 0.06 -14.94
CA THR A 441 4.92 1.37 -14.29
C THR A 441 5.95 1.59 -13.19
N VAL A 442 6.02 2.82 -12.67
CA VAL A 442 6.76 3.17 -11.45
C VAL A 442 6.09 4.38 -10.80
N MET A 443 6.05 4.44 -9.46
CA MET A 443 5.46 5.55 -8.72
C MET A 443 6.53 6.34 -7.97
N SER A 444 6.58 7.66 -8.18
CA SER A 444 7.52 8.57 -7.50
C SER A 444 7.00 9.05 -6.15
N ALA A 445 7.88 9.15 -5.16
CA ALA A 445 7.54 9.62 -3.82
C ALA A 445 7.53 11.16 -3.69
N HIS A 446 6.76 11.67 -2.73
CA HIS A 446 6.79 13.07 -2.27
C HIS A 446 7.91 13.32 -1.24
N ILE A 447 9.15 12.98 -1.59
CA ILE A 447 10.33 13.00 -0.72
C ILE A 447 11.46 13.74 -1.41
N ARG A 448 12.25 14.50 -0.67
CA ARG A 448 13.44 15.17 -1.18
C ARG A 448 14.69 14.32 -0.90
N TYR A 449 15.59 14.25 -1.88
CA TYR A 449 16.81 13.43 -1.82
C TYR A 449 18.02 14.33 -2.05
N THR A 450 18.66 14.80 -0.98
CA THR A 450 19.63 15.91 -1.07
C THR A 450 20.86 15.60 -1.93
N ALA A 451 21.20 14.32 -2.10
CA ALA A 451 22.28 13.87 -2.99
C ALA A 451 21.91 13.87 -4.48
N LEU A 452 20.63 14.02 -4.83
CA LEU A 452 20.11 14.06 -6.21
C LEU A 452 19.56 15.44 -6.57
N ASP A 453 18.83 16.06 -5.64
CA ASP A 453 18.21 17.37 -5.77
C ASP A 453 18.04 18.02 -4.39
N THR A 454 18.65 19.19 -4.17
CA THR A 454 18.64 19.86 -2.86
C THR A 454 17.36 20.63 -2.57
N GLU A 455 16.55 20.89 -3.59
CA GLU A 455 15.37 21.76 -3.50
C GLU A 455 14.08 20.97 -3.66
N ALA A 456 13.97 20.18 -4.74
CA ALA A 456 12.71 19.59 -5.15
C ALA A 456 12.50 18.17 -4.61
N PRO A 457 11.25 17.79 -4.26
CA PRO A 457 10.92 16.39 -4.04
C PRO A 457 10.97 15.61 -5.38
N ALA A 458 11.18 14.30 -5.28
CA ALA A 458 11.32 13.40 -6.43
C ALA A 458 10.17 13.51 -7.44
N THR A 459 8.95 13.79 -6.98
CA THR A 459 7.75 13.95 -7.83
C THR A 459 7.83 15.09 -8.85
N ILE A 460 8.68 16.10 -8.62
CA ILE A 460 8.84 17.24 -9.54
C ILE A 460 10.31 17.51 -9.91
N SER A 461 11.22 16.60 -9.55
CA SER A 461 12.65 16.76 -9.77
C SER A 461 13.07 16.20 -11.13
N ARG A 462 13.51 17.06 -12.04
CA ARG A 462 14.08 16.64 -13.34
C ARG A 462 15.33 15.76 -13.19
N PRO A 463 16.30 16.07 -12.30
CA PRO A 463 17.41 15.17 -12.01
C PRO A 463 16.97 13.74 -11.66
N ILE A 464 15.84 13.58 -10.97
CA ILE A 464 15.34 12.27 -10.54
C ILE A 464 14.47 11.61 -11.64
N LEU A 465 13.50 12.33 -12.19
CA LEU A 465 12.50 11.77 -13.11
C LEU A 465 13.00 11.63 -14.55
N THR A 466 13.94 12.46 -14.98
CA THR A 466 14.54 12.38 -16.32
C THR A 466 15.94 11.78 -16.24
N ASP A 467 16.86 12.45 -15.55
CA ASP A 467 18.27 12.06 -15.63
C ASP A 467 18.50 10.69 -14.97
N LEU A 468 18.00 10.47 -13.75
CA LEU A 468 18.11 9.17 -13.10
C LEU A 468 17.15 8.12 -13.71
N LEU A 469 15.84 8.37 -13.72
CA LEU A 469 14.86 7.35 -14.11
C LEU A 469 14.92 6.99 -15.61
N ARG A 470 14.95 8.00 -16.51
CA ARG A 470 14.94 7.75 -17.96
C ARG A 470 16.32 7.50 -18.52
N HIS A 471 17.35 8.25 -18.12
CA HIS A 471 18.68 8.11 -18.72
C HIS A 471 19.54 7.05 -18.02
N ASP A 472 19.75 7.16 -16.70
CA ASP A 472 20.64 6.25 -15.97
C ASP A 472 20.03 4.84 -15.80
N LEU A 473 18.74 4.77 -15.43
CA LEU A 473 18.02 3.52 -15.18
C LEU A 473 17.32 2.96 -16.43
N ARG A 474 17.20 3.76 -17.51
CA ARG A 474 16.61 3.37 -18.79
C ARG A 474 15.21 2.79 -18.65
N PHE A 475 14.41 3.38 -17.76
CA PHE A 475 13.02 2.98 -17.60
C PHE A 475 12.15 3.61 -18.70
N ASP A 476 11.61 2.78 -19.57
CA ASP A 476 10.77 3.21 -20.70
C ASP A 476 9.26 3.13 -20.44
N GLY A 477 8.85 2.52 -19.32
CA GLY A 477 7.44 2.37 -18.93
C GLY A 477 6.76 3.66 -18.45
N LEU A 478 5.52 3.55 -17.99
CA LEU A 478 4.72 4.69 -17.53
C LEU A 478 5.16 5.13 -16.12
N SER A 479 5.66 6.35 -15.95
CA SER A 479 5.91 6.90 -14.61
C SER A 479 4.70 7.68 -14.10
N MET A 480 4.39 7.52 -12.82
CA MET A 480 3.28 8.22 -12.18
C MET A 480 3.67 8.82 -10.84
N THR A 481 2.94 9.84 -10.40
CA THR A 481 3.10 10.41 -9.07
C THR A 481 2.46 9.50 -8.01
N ASP A 482 2.90 9.63 -6.76
CA ASP A 482 2.04 9.30 -5.62
C ASP A 482 0.84 10.28 -5.56
N SER A 483 -0.10 10.06 -4.64
CA SER A 483 -1.35 10.82 -4.60
C SER A 483 -1.09 12.31 -4.34
N LEU A 484 -1.53 13.16 -5.26
CA LEU A 484 -1.43 14.61 -5.11
C LEU A 484 -2.41 15.18 -4.07
N ASP A 485 -3.13 14.32 -3.34
CA ASP A 485 -3.91 14.69 -2.15
C ASP A 485 -3.10 14.61 -0.85
N MET A 486 -1.85 14.13 -0.90
CA MET A 486 -0.99 13.94 0.28
C MET A 486 -0.29 15.23 0.72
N SER A 487 -0.01 15.36 2.02
CA SER A 487 0.61 16.57 2.59
C SER A 487 2.08 16.78 2.22
N GLY A 488 2.79 15.76 1.73
CA GLY A 488 4.22 15.84 1.36
C GLY A 488 4.55 16.82 0.23
N ILE A 489 3.54 17.30 -0.49
CA ILE A 489 3.63 18.35 -1.52
C ILE A 489 2.68 19.52 -1.25
N ALA A 490 2.04 19.59 -0.08
CA ALA A 490 0.99 20.58 0.20
C ALA A 490 1.52 22.02 0.33
N ASP A 491 2.83 22.21 0.47
CA ASP A 491 3.49 23.52 0.42
C ASP A 491 3.68 24.04 -1.01
N ILE A 492 3.39 23.22 -2.03
CA ILE A 492 3.45 23.56 -3.45
C ILE A 492 2.03 23.54 -4.01
N SER A 493 1.68 24.51 -4.86
CA SER A 493 0.35 24.49 -5.48
C SER A 493 0.21 23.24 -6.36
N ILE A 494 -0.96 22.61 -6.35
CA ILE A 494 -1.20 21.42 -7.19
C ILE A 494 -1.00 21.73 -8.68
N GLU A 495 -1.25 22.98 -9.09
CA GLU A 495 -0.96 23.46 -10.44
C GLU A 495 0.53 23.37 -10.75
N ASP A 496 1.38 23.91 -9.88
CA ASP A 496 2.83 23.87 -10.05
C ASP A 496 3.35 22.43 -10.01
N VAL A 497 2.76 21.56 -9.17
CA VAL A 497 3.13 20.13 -9.15
C VAL A 497 2.78 19.44 -10.47
N VAL A 498 1.58 19.69 -11.01
CA VAL A 498 1.15 19.09 -12.28
C VAL A 498 2.01 19.58 -13.44
N VAL A 499 2.24 20.88 -13.56
CA VAL A 499 3.03 21.43 -14.67
C VAL A 499 4.50 21.03 -14.52
N THR A 500 5.10 21.28 -13.36
CA THR A 500 6.53 21.01 -13.12
C THR A 500 6.83 19.52 -13.15
N GLY A 501 5.97 18.67 -12.58
CA GLY A 501 6.16 17.22 -12.58
C GLY A 501 6.17 16.62 -13.98
N LEU A 502 5.23 17.02 -14.85
CA LEU A 502 5.24 16.59 -16.25
C LEU A 502 6.48 17.10 -16.96
N GLU A 503 6.85 18.37 -16.78
CA GLU A 503 8.05 18.93 -17.39
C GLU A 503 9.35 18.29 -16.88
N ALA A 504 9.34 17.79 -15.65
CA ALA A 504 10.44 17.04 -15.03
C ALA A 504 10.54 15.59 -15.53
N GLY A 505 9.47 15.01 -16.08
CA GLY A 505 9.50 13.70 -16.75
C GLY A 505 8.54 12.64 -16.19
N VAL A 506 7.66 12.97 -15.23
CA VAL A 506 6.54 12.06 -14.88
C VAL A 506 5.57 11.99 -16.05
N ASP A 507 4.88 10.86 -16.28
CA ASP A 507 3.89 10.75 -17.37
C ASP A 507 2.45 10.94 -16.88
N ALA A 508 2.12 10.47 -15.68
CA ALA A 508 0.76 10.47 -15.15
C ALA A 508 0.64 11.07 -13.75
N MET A 509 -0.41 11.87 -13.55
CA MET A 509 -0.72 12.60 -12.32
C MET A 509 -1.85 11.91 -11.56
N MET A 510 -1.59 11.50 -10.32
CA MET A 510 -2.59 10.83 -9.48
C MET A 510 -3.37 11.85 -8.66
N VAL A 511 -4.47 12.37 -9.22
CA VAL A 511 -5.37 13.34 -8.57
C VAL A 511 -6.58 12.59 -8.03
N THR A 512 -6.49 12.07 -6.80
CA THR A 512 -7.42 11.06 -6.29
C THR A 512 -8.71 11.60 -5.69
N SER A 513 -8.89 12.92 -5.60
CA SER A 513 -10.10 13.53 -5.05
C SER A 513 -10.54 14.78 -5.82
N GLY A 514 -11.84 15.01 -5.83
CA GLY A 514 -12.47 16.18 -6.44
C GLY A 514 -12.42 16.16 -7.96
N LEU A 515 -13.54 15.83 -8.60
CA LEU A 515 -13.64 15.82 -10.07
C LEU A 515 -13.27 17.17 -10.69
N GLU A 516 -13.65 18.27 -10.05
CA GLU A 516 -13.24 19.60 -10.52
C GLU A 516 -11.72 19.73 -10.56
N ARG A 517 -11.01 19.30 -9.51
CA ARG A 517 -9.53 19.32 -9.47
C ARG A 517 -8.92 18.45 -10.57
N GLN A 518 -9.49 17.28 -10.82
CA GLN A 518 -9.04 16.38 -11.90
C GLN A 518 -9.20 17.03 -13.29
N LEU A 519 -10.35 17.66 -13.56
CA LEU A 519 -10.61 18.33 -14.83
C LEU A 519 -9.80 19.62 -14.98
N VAL A 520 -9.57 20.34 -13.88
CA VAL A 520 -8.66 21.51 -13.85
C VAL A 520 -7.24 21.07 -14.17
N ALA A 521 -6.75 19.98 -13.56
CA ALA A 521 -5.43 19.43 -13.86
C ALA A 521 -5.31 19.07 -15.35
N ALA A 522 -6.30 18.39 -15.93
CA ALA A 522 -6.32 18.09 -17.37
C ALA A 522 -6.21 19.36 -18.25
N ARG A 523 -6.83 20.47 -17.85
CA ARG A 523 -6.69 21.76 -18.55
C ARG A 523 -5.29 22.35 -18.40
N TRP A 524 -4.71 22.35 -17.20
CA TRP A 524 -3.33 22.82 -17.02
C TRP A 524 -2.33 22.04 -17.86
N ILE A 525 -2.52 20.73 -17.99
CA ILE A 525 -1.69 19.88 -18.85
C ILE A 525 -1.79 20.32 -20.32
N ALA A 526 -3.02 20.56 -20.81
CA ALA A 526 -3.24 20.99 -22.18
C ALA A 526 -2.69 22.41 -22.46
N ASP A 527 -2.84 23.33 -21.50
CA ASP A 527 -2.60 24.76 -21.71
C ASP A 527 -1.17 25.19 -21.37
N ARG A 528 -0.47 24.47 -20.47
CA ARG A 528 0.77 24.96 -19.83
C ARG A 528 1.98 24.04 -19.94
N VAL A 529 1.80 22.78 -20.29
CA VAL A 529 2.91 21.84 -20.51
C VAL A 529 3.29 21.87 -21.98
N ARG A 530 4.59 21.82 -22.28
CA ARG A 530 5.09 21.84 -23.66
C ARG A 530 4.48 20.70 -24.49
N PRO A 531 3.98 20.97 -25.71
CA PRO A 531 3.33 19.96 -26.55
C PRO A 531 4.17 18.71 -26.79
N GLU A 532 5.49 18.85 -26.93
CA GLU A 532 6.42 17.73 -27.12
C GLU A 532 6.46 16.81 -25.90
N ARG A 533 6.38 17.40 -24.69
CA ARG A 533 6.35 16.65 -23.43
C ARG A 533 5.02 15.92 -23.27
N VAL A 534 3.90 16.59 -23.56
CA VAL A 534 2.56 15.97 -23.54
C VAL A 534 2.49 14.81 -24.54
N ALA A 535 2.97 15.01 -25.77
CA ALA A 535 2.99 13.95 -26.78
C ALA A 535 3.84 12.74 -26.34
N ASP A 536 4.98 12.98 -25.68
CA ASP A 536 5.81 11.89 -25.15
C ASP A 536 5.16 11.11 -24.01
N ALA A 537 4.49 11.81 -23.07
CA ALA A 537 3.74 11.16 -22.00
C ALA A 537 2.53 10.38 -22.56
N LEU A 538 1.80 10.97 -23.51
CA LEU A 538 0.65 10.32 -24.15
C LEU A 538 1.05 9.06 -24.93
N ARG A 539 2.22 9.02 -25.60
CA ARG A 539 2.70 7.78 -26.22
C ARG A 539 2.82 6.64 -25.21
N ARG A 540 3.37 6.90 -24.02
CA ARG A 540 3.48 5.88 -22.96
C ARG A 540 2.13 5.54 -22.35
N ALA A 541 1.27 6.54 -22.13
CA ALA A 541 -0.08 6.34 -21.60
C ALA A 541 -0.96 5.52 -22.56
N THR A 542 -0.90 5.78 -23.85
CA THR A 542 -1.60 5.02 -24.89
C THR A 542 -1.10 3.58 -24.93
N TRP A 543 0.22 3.36 -25.02
CA TRP A 543 0.79 2.01 -24.96
C TRP A 543 0.36 1.25 -23.70
N PHE A 544 0.39 1.93 -22.56
CA PHE A 544 -0.01 1.34 -21.28
C PHE A 544 -1.50 0.96 -21.27
N ARG A 545 -2.36 1.85 -21.77
CA ARG A 545 -3.81 1.62 -21.89
C ARG A 545 -4.14 0.50 -22.86
N GLU A 546 -3.44 0.39 -23.99
CA GLU A 546 -3.61 -0.73 -24.93
C GLU A 546 -3.19 -2.07 -24.32
N ARG A 547 -2.14 -2.07 -23.49
CA ARG A 547 -1.62 -3.29 -22.85
C ARG A 547 -2.49 -3.76 -21.67
N PHE A 548 -2.95 -2.84 -20.83
CA PHE A 548 -3.62 -3.17 -19.56
C PHE A 548 -5.08 -2.74 -19.47
N GLY A 549 -5.58 -1.94 -20.39
CA GLY A 549 -7.01 -1.67 -20.52
C GLY A 549 -7.72 -2.97 -20.87
N ARG A 550 -8.60 -3.45 -19.97
CA ARG A 550 -9.43 -4.63 -20.23
C ARG A 550 -10.86 -4.39 -19.81
N THR A 551 -11.78 -4.98 -20.57
CA THR A 551 -13.17 -5.12 -20.13
C THR A 551 -13.24 -6.14 -19.00
N ALA A 552 -14.09 -5.89 -18.00
CA ALA A 552 -14.30 -6.84 -16.91
C ALA A 552 -14.69 -8.22 -17.45
N LEU A 553 -14.04 -9.26 -16.94
CA LEU A 553 -14.35 -10.64 -17.30
C LEU A 553 -15.53 -11.13 -16.47
N ASP A 554 -16.59 -11.62 -17.12
CA ASP A 554 -17.73 -12.19 -16.42
C ASP A 554 -17.51 -13.67 -16.05
N THR A 555 -16.36 -13.97 -15.45
CA THR A 555 -15.98 -15.33 -15.08
C THR A 555 -16.12 -15.55 -13.59
N ASP A 556 -16.64 -16.72 -13.20
CA ASP A 556 -16.50 -17.22 -11.84
C ASP A 556 -15.03 -17.54 -11.58
N PHE A 557 -14.54 -17.06 -10.45
CA PHE A 557 -13.14 -17.20 -10.02
C PHE A 557 -13.14 -17.75 -8.61
N ASP A 558 -12.52 -18.92 -8.45
CA ASP A 558 -12.37 -19.58 -7.16
C ASP A 558 -11.12 -19.07 -6.43
N ASP A 559 -11.37 -18.40 -5.31
CA ASP A 559 -10.34 -17.86 -4.43
C ASP A 559 -9.74 -18.93 -3.50
N GLU A 560 -10.36 -20.10 -3.31
CA GLU A 560 -9.93 -21.06 -2.28
C GLU A 560 -8.47 -21.54 -2.48
N PRO A 561 -8.00 -21.88 -3.70
CA PRO A 561 -6.59 -22.22 -3.91
C PRO A 561 -5.62 -21.09 -3.55
N ARG A 562 -6.04 -19.82 -3.69
CA ARG A 562 -5.22 -18.65 -3.33
C ARG A 562 -5.26 -18.41 -1.82
N ARG A 563 -6.37 -18.71 -1.16
CA ARG A 563 -6.48 -18.69 0.30
C ARG A 563 -5.63 -19.78 0.94
N ASP A 564 -5.58 -20.98 0.35
CA ASP A 564 -4.65 -22.05 0.72
C ASP A 564 -3.20 -21.59 0.62
N LEU A 565 -2.82 -20.98 -0.52
CA LEU A 565 -1.48 -20.44 -0.71
C LEU A 565 -1.14 -19.33 0.30
N SER A 566 -2.08 -18.43 0.59
CA SER A 566 -1.91 -17.38 1.60
C SER A 566 -1.63 -17.98 2.99
N ARG A 567 -2.37 -19.05 3.37
CA ARG A 567 -2.12 -19.81 4.61
C ARG A 567 -0.73 -20.47 4.61
N GLU A 568 -0.34 -21.14 3.53
CA GLU A 568 0.98 -21.77 3.39
C GLU A 568 2.12 -20.75 3.63
N ILE A 569 2.05 -19.59 2.97
CA ILE A 569 3.05 -18.53 3.11
C ILE A 569 3.03 -17.95 4.53
N ALA A 570 1.86 -17.75 5.13
CA ALA A 570 1.73 -17.27 6.49
C ALA A 570 2.37 -18.24 7.51
N GLU A 571 2.11 -19.54 7.37
CA GLU A 571 2.70 -20.59 8.20
C GLU A 571 4.23 -20.57 8.11
N ALA A 572 4.79 -20.44 6.90
CA ALA A 572 6.23 -20.37 6.68
C ALA A 572 6.87 -19.05 7.17
N SER A 573 6.08 -18.01 7.42
CA SER A 573 6.58 -16.69 7.81
C SER A 573 6.79 -16.51 9.31
N ILE A 574 6.04 -17.24 10.16
CA ILE A 574 6.07 -17.01 11.61
C ILE A 574 7.48 -17.23 12.14
N THR A 575 8.04 -16.19 12.75
CA THR A 575 9.43 -16.16 13.20
C THR A 575 9.50 -16.14 14.71
N ARG A 576 10.36 -16.96 15.30
CA ARG A 576 10.67 -16.91 16.73
C ARG A 576 12.02 -16.22 16.95
N VAL A 577 12.04 -15.24 17.83
CA VAL A 577 13.27 -14.61 18.34
C VAL A 577 13.40 -14.81 19.85
N GLY A 578 14.63 -14.76 20.35
CA GLY A 578 14.93 -14.98 21.78
C GLY A 578 14.91 -16.46 22.20
N PRO A 579 14.73 -16.74 23.50
CA PRO A 579 14.72 -18.08 24.08
C PRO A 579 13.67 -19.03 23.50
N THR A 580 13.76 -20.31 23.87
CA THR A 580 12.75 -21.31 23.47
C THR A 580 11.39 -20.99 24.09
N LEU A 581 10.31 -21.18 23.32
CA LEU A 581 8.95 -20.99 23.80
C LEU A 581 8.65 -21.93 24.98
N PRO A 582 7.91 -21.47 26.00
CA PRO A 582 7.38 -22.36 27.02
C PRO A 582 6.38 -23.34 26.39
N ARG A 583 6.15 -24.47 27.05
CA ARG A 583 5.00 -25.32 26.69
C ARG A 583 3.72 -24.62 27.08
N PHE A 584 2.78 -24.53 26.14
CA PHE A 584 1.45 -23.98 26.40
C PHE A 584 0.50 -25.07 26.89
N ASP A 585 0.90 -25.77 27.96
CA ASP A 585 0.09 -26.79 28.61
C ASP A 585 -0.93 -26.11 29.55
N GLY A 586 -2.22 -26.45 29.44
CA GLY A 586 -3.28 -25.85 30.25
C GLY A 586 -3.90 -24.58 29.65
N LYS A 587 -4.36 -23.65 30.51
CA LYS A 587 -5.13 -22.46 30.12
C LYS A 587 -4.18 -21.34 29.64
N LEU A 588 -4.31 -20.91 28.40
CA LEU A 588 -3.53 -19.82 27.79
C LEU A 588 -4.20 -18.48 28.08
N ARG A 589 -3.46 -17.53 28.63
CA ARG A 589 -3.93 -16.17 28.88
C ARG A 589 -3.37 -15.26 27.79
N VAL A 590 -4.25 -14.57 27.07
CA VAL A 590 -3.88 -13.72 25.94
C VAL A 590 -4.36 -12.30 26.20
N LEU A 591 -3.41 -11.36 26.30
CA LEU A 591 -3.69 -9.93 26.29
C LEU A 591 -3.36 -9.40 24.90
N TYR A 592 -4.38 -8.98 24.15
CA TYR A 592 -4.25 -8.44 22.81
C TYR A 592 -4.42 -6.92 22.84
N PHE A 593 -3.50 -6.18 22.22
CA PHE A 593 -3.67 -4.75 22.01
C PHE A 593 -4.21 -4.49 20.61
N GLU A 594 -5.40 -3.90 20.52
CA GLU A 594 -5.98 -3.50 19.22
C GLU A 594 -5.04 -2.55 18.48
N PRO A 595 -4.83 -2.75 17.17
CA PRO A 595 -4.03 -1.84 16.39
C PRO A 595 -4.70 -0.48 16.31
N LYS A 596 -3.89 0.57 16.36
CA LYS A 596 -4.29 1.91 15.94
C LYS A 596 -3.83 2.11 14.51
N GLN A 597 -4.61 2.83 13.70
CA GLN A 597 -4.20 3.20 12.36
C GLN A 597 -2.89 4.00 12.44
N ALA A 598 -1.82 3.49 11.84
CA ALA A 598 -0.52 4.16 11.85
C ALA A 598 -0.37 5.15 10.68
N SER A 599 -0.97 4.83 9.54
CA SER A 599 -0.92 5.63 8.32
C SER A 599 -2.28 5.63 7.61
N PRO A 600 -2.67 6.70 6.88
CA PRO A 600 -3.95 6.78 6.19
C PRO A 600 -4.18 5.68 5.14
N VAL A 601 -3.11 5.05 4.63
CA VAL A 601 -3.18 3.96 3.64
C VAL A 601 -3.58 2.61 4.24
N GLU A 602 -3.48 2.44 5.57
CA GLU A 602 -3.90 1.22 6.25
C GLU A 602 -5.42 1.11 6.30
N GLU A 603 -5.94 -0.10 6.13
CA GLU A 603 -7.34 -0.39 6.42
C GLU A 603 -7.49 -0.98 7.83
N LEU A 604 -8.50 -0.47 8.56
CA LEU A 604 -8.82 -0.96 9.90
C LEU A 604 -9.61 -2.26 9.80
N SER A 605 -8.96 -3.38 10.11
CA SER A 605 -9.59 -4.68 10.32
C SER A 605 -10.09 -4.83 11.77
N THR A 606 -10.80 -5.92 12.08
CA THR A 606 -11.11 -6.35 13.46
C THR A 606 -10.27 -7.57 13.83
N PRO A 607 -8.95 -7.42 14.02
CA PRO A 607 -8.04 -8.55 14.10
C PRO A 607 -8.15 -9.31 15.41
N ALA A 608 -8.56 -8.69 16.52
CA ALA A 608 -8.68 -9.37 17.80
C ALA A 608 -9.73 -10.50 17.78
N SER A 609 -10.92 -10.25 17.22
CA SER A 609 -11.98 -11.27 17.12
C SER A 609 -11.57 -12.42 16.19
N THR A 610 -10.86 -12.08 15.12
CA THR A 610 -10.27 -13.06 14.19
C THR A 610 -9.26 -13.95 14.89
N PHE A 611 -8.34 -13.34 15.65
CA PHE A 611 -7.32 -14.08 16.38
C PHE A 611 -7.88 -14.91 17.53
N GLU A 612 -8.84 -14.38 18.29
CA GLU A 612 -9.54 -15.13 19.33
C GLU A 612 -10.24 -16.36 18.74
N THR A 613 -10.91 -16.20 17.59
CA THR A 613 -11.56 -17.31 16.88
C THR A 613 -10.55 -18.37 16.44
N ALA A 614 -9.41 -17.95 15.88
CA ALA A 614 -8.32 -18.84 15.49
C ALA A 614 -7.78 -19.62 16.71
N LEU A 615 -7.46 -18.93 17.81
CA LEU A 615 -6.99 -19.55 19.04
C LEU A 615 -8.00 -20.56 19.60
N ARG A 616 -9.29 -20.21 19.64
CA ARG A 616 -10.36 -21.10 20.12
C ARG A 616 -10.54 -22.33 19.22
N ARG A 617 -10.26 -22.23 17.92
CA ARG A 617 -10.29 -23.40 17.01
C ARG A 617 -9.22 -24.43 17.39
N HIS A 618 -8.02 -23.98 17.75
CA HIS A 618 -6.90 -24.86 18.11
C HIS A 618 -6.90 -25.30 19.58
N LEU A 619 -7.34 -24.42 20.50
CA LEU A 619 -7.20 -24.61 21.94
C LEU A 619 -8.53 -24.74 22.69
N GLY A 620 -9.67 -24.52 22.03
CA GLY A 620 -11.00 -24.58 22.64
C GLY A 620 -11.17 -23.60 23.79
N ASP A 621 -11.80 -24.05 24.88
CA ASP A 621 -12.07 -23.26 26.09
C ASP A 621 -10.82 -23.00 26.95
N ARG A 622 -9.64 -23.48 26.51
CA ARG A 622 -8.37 -23.21 27.19
C ARG A 622 -7.88 -21.78 27.01
N VAL A 623 -8.56 -20.94 26.21
CA VAL A 623 -8.14 -19.56 25.95
C VAL A 623 -8.91 -18.59 26.86
N ALA A 624 -8.18 -17.82 27.67
CA ALA A 624 -8.67 -16.61 28.31
C ALA A 624 -8.14 -15.40 27.53
N PHE A 625 -8.99 -14.82 26.69
CA PHE A 625 -8.64 -13.71 25.79
C PHE A 625 -9.16 -12.38 26.36
N SER A 626 -8.35 -11.33 26.28
CA SER A 626 -8.77 -9.94 26.51
C SER A 626 -8.16 -9.04 25.44
N ASN A 627 -9.00 -8.16 24.88
CA ASN A 627 -8.60 -7.00 24.10
C ASN A 627 -9.01 -5.66 24.75
N ASP A 628 -9.61 -5.69 25.94
CA ASP A 628 -10.04 -4.49 26.69
C ASP A 628 -8.89 -3.83 27.48
N GLY A 629 -7.68 -4.36 27.32
CA GLY A 629 -6.47 -3.84 27.95
C GLY A 629 -6.26 -4.29 29.40
N ARG A 630 -7.10 -5.20 29.92
CA ARG A 630 -6.93 -5.81 31.25
C ARG A 630 -6.31 -7.19 31.10
N LEU A 631 -5.35 -7.52 31.96
CA LEU A 631 -4.75 -8.85 31.97
C LEU A 631 -5.82 -9.90 32.33
N PRO A 632 -6.01 -10.96 31.52
CA PRO A 632 -6.92 -12.04 31.88
C PRO A 632 -6.50 -12.69 33.20
N GLU A 633 -7.45 -12.96 34.11
CA GLU A 633 -7.17 -13.63 35.39
C GLU A 633 -6.98 -15.14 35.22
N GLY A 634 -6.33 -15.77 36.20
CA GLY A 634 -6.17 -17.22 36.31
C GLY A 634 -4.73 -17.72 36.14
N PRO A 635 -4.52 -19.03 36.37
CA PRO A 635 -3.21 -19.67 36.19
C PRO A 635 -2.92 -19.95 34.71
N GLY A 636 -1.63 -20.04 34.36
CA GLY A 636 -1.18 -20.45 33.03
C GLY A 636 -0.26 -19.43 32.34
N PRO A 637 0.37 -19.83 31.21
CA PRO A 637 1.28 -18.97 30.47
C PRO A 637 0.57 -17.73 29.94
N LEU A 638 1.26 -16.60 30.02
CA LEU A 638 0.81 -15.31 29.50
C LEU A 638 1.44 -15.06 28.12
N VAL A 639 0.57 -14.75 27.15
CA VAL A 639 0.93 -14.20 25.85
C VAL A 639 0.44 -12.77 25.79
N VAL A 640 1.31 -11.85 25.41
CA VAL A 640 0.97 -10.45 25.18
C VAL A 640 1.17 -10.15 23.71
N CYS A 641 0.12 -9.75 23.01
CA CYS A 641 0.14 -9.45 21.58
C CYS A 641 0.20 -7.94 21.37
N SER A 642 1.32 -7.43 20.86
CA SER A 642 1.53 -6.01 20.57
C SER A 642 1.24 -5.68 19.10
N THR A 643 0.90 -4.42 18.86
CA THR A 643 0.54 -3.89 17.54
C THR A 643 1.22 -2.54 17.35
N ASN A 644 2.47 -2.56 16.88
CA ASN A 644 3.31 -1.38 16.67
C ASN A 644 3.66 -0.67 18.01
N ALA A 645 3.91 -1.44 19.07
CA ALA A 645 4.28 -0.90 20.38
C ALA A 645 5.58 -0.10 20.35
N TRP A 646 6.53 -0.45 19.48
CA TRP A 646 7.78 0.27 19.27
C TRP A 646 7.58 1.76 18.97
N PHE A 647 6.49 2.08 18.28
CA PHE A 647 6.11 3.45 17.89
C PHE A 647 5.13 4.10 18.86
N GLN A 648 4.65 3.36 19.86
CA GLN A 648 3.60 3.78 20.78
C GLN A 648 4.08 3.66 22.23
N PRO A 649 4.68 4.73 22.81
CA PRO A 649 5.27 4.68 24.14
C PRO A 649 4.33 4.16 25.24
N GLU A 650 3.04 4.53 25.17
CA GLU A 650 2.02 4.03 26.11
C GLU A 650 1.80 2.52 26.00
N GLN A 651 1.72 1.98 24.77
CA GLN A 651 1.56 0.54 24.55
C GLN A 651 2.85 -0.19 24.98
N ALA A 652 4.02 0.33 24.62
CA ALA A 652 5.31 -0.22 25.04
C ALA A 652 5.44 -0.34 26.56
N ALA A 653 5.08 0.70 27.33
CA ALA A 653 5.10 0.67 28.78
C ALA A 653 4.17 -0.41 29.36
N ARG A 654 2.98 -0.57 28.76
CA ARG A 654 2.01 -1.60 29.17
C ARG A 654 2.47 -3.01 28.83
N VAL A 655 3.07 -3.22 27.66
CA VAL A 655 3.66 -4.51 27.25
C VAL A 655 4.78 -4.90 28.23
N LYS A 656 5.73 -4.00 28.50
CA LYS A 656 6.82 -4.24 29.46
C LYS A 656 6.29 -4.56 30.86
N LYS A 657 5.29 -3.80 31.33
CA LYS A 657 4.66 -4.04 32.63
C LYS A 657 3.95 -5.41 32.69
N ALA A 658 3.22 -5.77 31.64
CA ALA A 658 2.50 -7.05 31.55
C ALA A 658 3.46 -8.25 31.57
N LEU A 659 4.58 -8.13 30.87
CA LEU A 659 5.58 -9.19 30.73
C LEU A 659 6.63 -9.21 31.86
N ALA A 660 6.64 -8.26 32.78
CA ALA A 660 7.62 -8.18 33.88
C ALA A 660 7.67 -9.47 34.76
N GLY A 661 6.57 -10.21 34.83
CA GLY A 661 6.47 -11.50 35.54
C GLY A 661 6.81 -12.73 34.69
N GLY A 662 7.28 -12.54 33.46
CA GLY A 662 7.49 -13.60 32.46
C GLY A 662 6.29 -13.80 31.53
N GLY A 663 6.55 -14.37 30.36
CA GLY A 663 5.55 -14.62 29.32
C GLY A 663 6.18 -14.73 27.95
N VAL A 664 5.35 -14.63 26.92
CA VAL A 664 5.75 -14.59 25.51
C VAL A 664 5.18 -13.33 24.88
N LEU A 665 6.01 -12.59 24.14
CA LEU A 665 5.52 -11.51 23.30
C LEU A 665 5.11 -12.07 21.93
N CYS A 666 3.95 -11.66 21.42
CA CYS A 666 3.61 -11.82 20.01
C CYS A 666 3.57 -10.44 19.36
N ALA A 667 4.57 -10.11 18.54
CA ALA A 667 4.57 -8.89 17.75
C ALA A 667 3.72 -9.14 16.48
N VAL A 668 2.49 -8.61 16.49
CA VAL A 668 1.51 -8.93 15.44
C VAL A 668 1.74 -8.10 14.18
N ARG A 669 2.33 -6.91 14.32
CA ARG A 669 2.70 -6.04 13.18
C ARG A 669 4.21 -5.83 13.16
N SER A 670 4.70 -4.71 13.68
CA SER A 670 6.13 -4.39 13.71
C SER A 670 6.99 -5.44 14.42
N PRO A 671 8.02 -6.02 13.77
CA PRO A 671 8.93 -6.94 14.43
C PRO A 671 9.79 -6.26 15.50
N TYR A 672 9.97 -4.93 15.41
CA TYR A 672 10.77 -4.14 16.35
C TYR A 672 10.18 -4.11 17.77
N ASP A 673 8.90 -4.48 17.93
CA ASP A 673 8.29 -4.68 19.24
C ASP A 673 9.07 -5.72 20.07
N ALA A 674 9.77 -6.67 19.43
CA ALA A 674 10.63 -7.64 20.11
C ALA A 674 11.78 -7.00 20.91
N ALA A 675 12.30 -5.85 20.46
CA ALA A 675 13.34 -5.11 21.18
C ALA A 675 12.85 -4.51 22.51
N LEU A 676 11.53 -4.52 22.77
CA LEU A 676 10.98 -4.13 24.07
C LEU A 676 11.28 -5.14 25.18
N VAL A 677 11.57 -6.40 24.82
CA VAL A 677 11.77 -7.53 25.73
C VAL A 677 12.90 -8.46 25.24
N PRO A 678 14.15 -7.98 25.13
CA PRO A 678 15.25 -8.69 24.45
C PRO A 678 15.59 -10.06 25.07
N ASP A 679 15.32 -10.25 26.36
CA ASP A 679 15.61 -11.49 27.09
C ASP A 679 14.41 -12.47 27.13
N MET A 680 13.32 -12.16 26.44
CA MET A 680 12.10 -12.98 26.43
C MET A 680 11.85 -13.63 25.06
N PRO A 681 11.17 -14.78 25.03
CA PRO A 681 10.73 -15.36 23.77
C PRO A 681 9.70 -14.43 23.10
N ALA A 682 9.90 -14.16 21.81
CA ALA A 682 8.94 -13.44 21.00
C ALA A 682 8.60 -14.16 19.69
N LEU A 683 7.34 -14.08 19.28
CA LEU A 683 6.82 -14.55 18.00
C LEU A 683 6.42 -13.37 17.14
N LEU A 684 6.83 -13.38 15.88
CA LEU A 684 6.58 -12.31 14.92
C LEU A 684 5.68 -12.85 13.80
N SER A 685 4.53 -12.20 13.58
CA SER A 685 3.63 -12.54 12.47
C SER A 685 3.69 -11.54 11.31
N TYR A 686 4.34 -10.39 11.52
CA TYR A 686 4.55 -9.31 10.54
C TYR A 686 3.27 -8.73 9.92
N GLY A 687 2.10 -9.10 10.44
CA GLY A 687 0.79 -8.71 9.94
C GLY A 687 -0.33 -9.38 10.73
N ASP A 688 -1.49 -8.73 10.71
CA ASP A 688 -2.72 -9.11 11.40
C ASP A 688 -3.84 -9.56 10.44
N VAL A 689 -3.47 -9.97 9.22
CA VAL A 689 -4.41 -10.58 8.28
C VAL A 689 -4.84 -11.97 8.78
N PRO A 690 -6.03 -12.48 8.40
CA PRO A 690 -6.55 -13.73 8.90
C PRO A 690 -5.59 -14.92 8.77
N ALA A 691 -4.85 -15.03 7.66
CA ALA A 691 -3.87 -16.10 7.46
C ALA A 691 -2.70 -16.03 8.46
N SER A 692 -2.15 -14.84 8.71
CA SER A 692 -1.06 -14.61 9.68
C SER A 692 -1.50 -14.91 11.11
N LEU A 693 -2.73 -14.51 11.48
CA LEU A 693 -3.29 -14.77 12.81
C LEU A 693 -3.58 -16.26 13.03
N GLU A 694 -4.07 -16.96 12.01
CA GLU A 694 -4.26 -18.42 12.06
C GLU A 694 -2.94 -19.16 12.22
N ALA A 695 -1.91 -18.78 11.45
CA ALA A 695 -0.57 -19.35 11.56
C ALA A 695 0.05 -19.10 12.96
N LEU A 696 -0.09 -17.89 13.50
CA LEU A 696 0.35 -17.56 14.85
C LEU A 696 -0.38 -18.40 15.91
N ALA A 697 -1.70 -18.59 15.77
CA ALA A 697 -2.49 -19.41 16.67
C ALA A 697 -2.05 -20.89 16.64
N ALA A 698 -1.72 -21.43 15.46
CA ALA A 698 -1.22 -22.79 15.30
C ALA A 698 0.15 -22.99 15.98
N VAL A 699 1.05 -22.01 15.89
CA VAL A 699 2.33 -22.03 16.60
C VAL A 699 2.14 -21.99 18.12
N LEU A 700 1.25 -21.11 18.61
CA LEU A 700 0.90 -21.04 20.04
C LEU A 700 0.22 -22.32 20.55
N ALA A 701 -0.53 -23.02 19.69
CA ALA A 701 -1.13 -24.31 20.01
C ALA A 701 -0.13 -25.48 19.97
N GLY A 702 1.08 -25.26 19.44
CA GLY A 702 2.09 -26.31 19.25
C GLY A 702 1.78 -27.28 18.11
N THR A 703 0.80 -26.97 17.24
CA THR A 703 0.48 -27.77 16.05
C THR A 703 1.41 -27.45 14.88
N ARG A 704 2.13 -26.32 14.96
CA ARG A 704 3.15 -25.88 14.01
C ARG A 704 4.39 -25.35 14.72
N GLN A 705 5.53 -25.34 14.04
CA GLN A 705 6.75 -24.65 14.49
C GLN A 705 6.87 -23.31 13.76
N ALA A 706 7.56 -22.36 14.39
CA ALA A 706 7.94 -21.10 13.75
C ALA A 706 9.20 -21.34 12.91
N GLU A 707 9.06 -21.27 11.58
CA GLU A 707 10.13 -21.58 10.61
C GLU A 707 10.69 -20.33 9.92
N GLY A 708 10.02 -19.19 10.08
CA GLY A 708 10.41 -17.93 9.48
C GLY A 708 11.76 -17.45 9.99
N ARG A 709 12.42 -16.65 9.14
CA ARG A 709 13.70 -16.01 9.42
C ARG A 709 13.47 -14.51 9.50
N LEU A 710 14.11 -13.89 10.47
CA LEU A 710 14.01 -12.45 10.66
C LEU A 710 14.55 -11.73 9.40
N PRO A 711 13.72 -10.93 8.69
CA PRO A 711 14.13 -10.23 7.47
C PRO A 711 14.68 -8.82 7.75
N VAL A 712 14.85 -8.48 9.02
CA VAL A 712 15.36 -7.19 9.52
C VAL A 712 16.32 -7.39 10.68
N GLU A 713 17.16 -6.41 10.99
CA GLU A 713 17.92 -6.34 12.23
C GLU A 713 17.07 -5.73 13.35
N LEU A 714 17.12 -6.32 14.55
CA LEU A 714 16.46 -5.76 15.74
C LEU A 714 17.43 -4.85 16.50
N PRO A 715 17.00 -3.65 16.95
CA PRO A 715 17.82 -2.70 17.71
C PRO A 715 18.31 -3.19 19.08
#